data_AF-A0A497X4H1-F1
#
_entry.id   AF-A0A497X4H1-F1
#
_cell.length_a   1.000
_cell.length_b   1.000
_cell.length_c   1.000
_cell.angle_alpha   90.00
_cell.angle_beta   90.00
_cell.angle_gamma   90.00
#
_symmetry.space_group_name_H-M   'P 1'
#
loop_
_entity.id
_entity.type
_entity.pdbx_description
1 polymer ?
#
loop_
_entity_poly.entity_id
_entity_poly.type
_entity_poly.pdbx_seq_one_letter_code
_entity_poly.pdbx_strand_id
1 'polypeptide(L)'
;MEAIEFVVRDRAGNIRRGALAQAETADTIFINSGDDISLNLRRFQVAGYERAGDAVIVTLADGRKIRLEGYYSADADLYISADGILTEVDLAGAQEGLVDADYAEAQIFGKWSPDDALFYVGGPKVDTIIAADAVAADETATMLAAPILAGLGGAGVGGLGAAAGVAAVVGGAAVIGGGGGGVAPDTEAPEVSLDAGVVSVDHVFDAEDHADGVEIGGTGEAGVAIVVEIDGETQETVVDVDGGWQVVFDPAQVPEGEYDVDVIITATDDAGNVTTITDVVRVDTVTVVDVLTIDGAATGSGDVINAVEHADGVTLTGTGEVGANVVVTIEENGATATAVVDADGNWSANFGADQVSTGEYSSTVTVTSTDAYGNQATATAEMVIDTLTVVAITGNNSGADGIYNDAEAASVAVLNGTAQSGASVVVTLTGPGVPTLGTQTVTASSDGTWTVQYPSNSLPAGEYDVTVTAVATDGSGNTETTSATIPVDTITHVEIAQIEGQTAGTGVVNAAGHADGVTMSGTGEPGGNITVSVTGGGTATGVVGADGTWDVAFQPSEIPTGERMAEVTVSIVDAVGNTDTATSMMNIDTITDVAITGNNTGADNVMNLVESASGTVLNGTAQAGASVVVAMASEAGVMLGGQTVIANSNGTWTANFAAGTLPGGEYNVNVTAAATDGAGNTASTSSTFAVDTVANVTVDTLNVEGDNVINIAEASDGVQITGTAEANSRVEVDFGGATRTVISDSNGNWQASFGPSDVPAGVETTIPVQASFTDAAGNTAVANGTVEVDTIVRNLSVAPVTGEGVVDAGEAGTGFTLTGTTEAGAQEVMVTFHTLPARPATIGADGSWSVTFGPNEIPQGEYTSDVTVTTIDRNGNPDSVSTPVTVDTEVPDAPMVISYTEFTNGSGVSNISTELTDDIVAISQINSDGVISDVAYDTDTTPAIAGVRDASLDFTFNELIPDGSSLVINSEDTVGNESATLVVLDDSTPGAVNVSIAGLDGFDVGAIDLSIVQESELTLTEADLLGLSDDTNALIVHGEGNDVLNVAGAQATGATETIGGRVYDVYTLGDDGSLIIDQTVTVNY
;
A
#
# COMPACT_ATOMS: atom_id res chain seq x y z
N MET A 1 23.95 -32.13 -8.28
CA MET A 1 22.62 -32.68 -8.62
C MET A 1 21.65 -31.56 -8.36
N GLU A 2 21.02 -31.04 -9.41
CA GLU A 2 20.33 -29.75 -9.35
C GLU A 2 18.98 -29.82 -8.62
N ALA A 3 18.53 -28.64 -8.18
CA ALA A 3 17.16 -28.40 -7.79
C ALA A 3 16.25 -28.56 -9.02
N ILE A 4 15.00 -29.00 -8.81
CA ILE A 4 14.04 -29.11 -9.92
C ILE A 4 13.27 -27.81 -9.99
N GLU A 5 13.51 -27.04 -11.03
CA GLU A 5 12.76 -25.82 -11.29
C GLU A 5 11.35 -26.16 -11.78
N PHE A 6 10.38 -25.34 -11.39
CA PHE A 6 9.01 -25.42 -11.88
C PHE A 6 8.46 -24.02 -12.20
N VAL A 7 7.57 -23.96 -13.19
CA VAL A 7 6.79 -22.77 -13.52
C VAL A 7 5.32 -23.14 -13.41
N VAL A 8 4.54 -22.28 -12.76
CA VAL A 8 3.08 -22.29 -12.86
C VAL A 8 2.63 -20.99 -13.53
N ARG A 9 1.80 -21.08 -14.57
CA ARG A 9 1.19 -19.95 -15.26
C ARG A 9 -0.30 -19.93 -14.95
N ASP A 10 -0.84 -18.81 -14.49
CA ASP A 10 -2.28 -18.69 -14.27
C ASP A 10 -3.04 -18.30 -15.55
N ARG A 11 -4.37 -18.42 -15.52
CA ARG A 11 -5.27 -18.08 -16.63
C ARG A 11 -5.25 -16.60 -17.05
N ALA A 12 -4.67 -15.70 -16.24
CA ALA A 12 -4.46 -14.30 -16.59
C ALA A 12 -3.08 -14.06 -17.24
N GLY A 13 -2.24 -15.10 -17.33
CA GLY A 13 -0.90 -15.08 -17.92
C GLY A 13 0.20 -14.75 -16.92
N ASN A 14 -0.10 -14.61 -15.63
CA ASN A 14 0.92 -14.38 -14.60
C ASN A 14 1.75 -15.64 -14.39
N ILE A 15 3.05 -15.46 -14.11
CA ILE A 15 4.02 -16.56 -14.02
C ILE A 15 4.60 -16.62 -12.61
N ARG A 16 4.53 -17.80 -11.98
CA ARG A 16 5.19 -18.11 -10.71
C ARG A 16 6.24 -19.19 -10.94
N ARG A 17 7.52 -18.80 -10.88
CA ARG A 17 8.67 -19.74 -10.90
C ARG A 17 9.04 -20.15 -9.48
N GLY A 18 9.62 -21.34 -9.34
CA GLY A 18 10.18 -21.84 -8.09
C GLY A 18 11.14 -23.00 -8.32
N ALA A 19 11.80 -23.46 -7.26
CA ALA A 19 12.71 -24.60 -7.31
C ALA A 19 12.48 -25.53 -6.12
N LEU A 20 12.48 -26.83 -6.37
CA LEU A 20 12.35 -27.88 -5.36
C LEU A 20 13.73 -28.35 -4.90
N ALA A 21 13.93 -28.39 -3.58
CA ALA A 21 15.20 -28.73 -2.96
C ALA A 21 15.45 -30.25 -2.99
N GLN A 22 16.65 -30.68 -2.57
CA GLN A 22 16.93 -32.11 -2.38
C GLN A 22 16.30 -32.62 -1.08
N ALA A 23 15.05 -33.08 -1.14
CA ALA A 23 14.35 -33.73 -0.03
C ALA A 23 13.89 -35.17 -0.38
N GLU A 24 13.86 -36.07 0.61
CA GLU A 24 13.35 -37.45 0.45
C GLU A 24 11.82 -37.57 0.58
N THR A 25 11.14 -36.50 1.01
CA THR A 25 9.67 -36.41 1.08
C THR A 25 9.11 -35.73 -0.17
N ALA A 26 7.85 -36.02 -0.52
CA ALA A 26 7.23 -35.42 -1.70
C ALA A 26 7.03 -33.91 -1.56
N ASP A 27 7.88 -33.12 -2.22
CA ASP A 27 7.75 -31.67 -2.27
C ASP A 27 6.46 -31.28 -3.00
N THR A 28 5.70 -30.35 -2.42
CA THR A 28 4.32 -30.06 -2.85
C THR A 28 4.21 -28.71 -3.54
N ILE A 29 3.73 -28.72 -4.77
CA ILE A 29 3.35 -27.54 -5.55
C ILE A 29 1.81 -27.47 -5.57
N PHE A 30 1.25 -26.31 -5.20
CA PHE A 30 -0.20 -26.07 -5.24
C PHE A 30 -0.63 -25.47 -6.58
N ILE A 31 -1.61 -26.10 -7.22
CA ILE A 31 -2.20 -25.76 -8.52
C ILE A 31 -3.61 -25.19 -8.31
N ASN A 32 -3.92 -24.05 -8.94
CA ASN A 32 -5.23 -23.41 -8.90
C ASN A 32 -5.98 -23.64 -10.22
N SER A 33 -7.27 -23.29 -10.28
CA SER A 33 -8.10 -23.60 -11.45
C SER A 33 -7.73 -22.81 -12.71
N GLY A 34 -7.41 -23.54 -13.78
CA GLY A 34 -6.86 -23.00 -15.03
C GLY A 34 -5.42 -22.53 -14.92
N ASP A 35 -4.63 -23.12 -14.00
CA ASP A 35 -3.17 -22.98 -13.98
C ASP A 35 -2.52 -24.03 -14.90
N ASP A 36 -1.58 -23.63 -15.75
CA ASP A 36 -0.68 -24.55 -16.47
C ASP A 36 0.60 -24.74 -15.64
N ILE A 37 1.20 -25.94 -15.66
CA ILE A 37 2.45 -26.21 -14.92
C ILE A 37 3.50 -26.91 -15.78
N SER A 38 4.75 -26.46 -15.67
CA SER A 38 5.91 -27.11 -16.31
C SER A 38 7.05 -27.38 -15.32
N LEU A 39 7.59 -28.60 -15.38
CA LEU A 39 8.73 -29.05 -14.58
C LEU A 39 9.99 -29.10 -15.46
N ASN A 40 11.12 -28.57 -14.97
CA ASN A 40 12.42 -28.62 -15.65
C ASN A 40 13.00 -30.05 -15.59
N LEU A 41 12.52 -30.93 -16.48
CA LEU A 41 12.74 -32.37 -16.48
C LEU A 41 12.71 -32.95 -17.90
N ARG A 42 13.64 -33.86 -18.20
CA ARG A 42 13.62 -34.72 -19.38
C ARG A 42 12.74 -35.95 -19.15
N ARG A 43 12.10 -36.48 -20.19
CA ARG A 43 11.20 -37.66 -20.10
C ARG A 43 11.79 -38.86 -19.36
N PHE A 44 13.08 -39.15 -19.55
CA PHE A 44 13.76 -40.29 -18.90
C PHE A 44 14.04 -40.08 -17.41
N GLN A 45 13.95 -38.84 -16.91
CA GLN A 45 14.06 -38.54 -15.48
C GLN A 45 12.75 -38.84 -14.73
N VAL A 46 11.64 -39.12 -15.42
CA VAL A 46 10.35 -39.47 -14.81
C VAL A 46 10.09 -40.98 -14.89
N ALA A 47 9.99 -41.62 -13.73
CA ALA A 47 9.70 -43.05 -13.59
C ALA A 47 8.20 -43.39 -13.73
N GLY A 48 7.30 -42.47 -13.35
CA GLY A 48 5.85 -42.68 -13.49
C GLY A 48 5.00 -41.68 -12.70
N TYR A 49 3.67 -41.78 -12.87
CA TYR A 49 2.68 -40.89 -12.28
C TYR A 49 1.68 -41.68 -11.43
N GLU A 50 1.26 -41.10 -10.31
CA GLU A 50 0.33 -41.70 -9.36
C GLU A 50 -0.71 -40.66 -8.93
N ARG A 51 -1.99 -40.92 -9.16
CA ARG A 51 -3.10 -40.10 -8.67
C ARG A 51 -3.34 -40.39 -7.19
N ALA A 52 -3.20 -39.37 -6.36
CA ALA A 52 -3.39 -39.42 -4.92
C ALA A 52 -4.48 -38.43 -4.49
N GLY A 53 -5.74 -38.82 -4.72
CA GLY A 53 -6.92 -37.98 -4.53
C GLY A 53 -7.07 -36.95 -5.63
N ASP A 54 -6.92 -35.67 -5.27
CA ASP A 54 -6.97 -34.53 -6.18
C ASP A 54 -5.59 -34.14 -6.75
N ALA A 55 -4.53 -34.80 -6.27
CA ALA A 55 -3.16 -34.53 -6.66
C ALA A 55 -2.59 -35.56 -7.64
N VAL A 56 -1.65 -35.11 -8.48
CA VAL A 56 -0.70 -35.96 -9.19
C VAL A 56 0.59 -36.09 -8.38
N ILE A 57 1.13 -37.29 -8.27
CA ILE A 57 2.48 -37.54 -7.75
C ILE A 57 3.36 -37.97 -8.92
N VAL A 58 4.31 -37.11 -9.31
CA VAL A 58 5.35 -37.43 -10.28
C VAL A 58 6.48 -38.14 -9.54
N THR A 59 6.78 -39.39 -9.88
CA THR A 59 7.91 -40.14 -9.34
C THR A 59 9.06 -40.10 -10.32
N LEU A 60 10.25 -39.75 -9.86
CA LEU A 60 11.45 -39.61 -10.68
C LEU A 60 12.28 -40.89 -10.73
N ALA A 61 13.14 -41.01 -11.73
CA ALA A 61 14.04 -42.15 -11.93
C ALA A 61 15.08 -42.32 -10.81
N ASP A 62 15.34 -41.26 -10.03
CA ASP A 62 16.19 -41.28 -8.84
C ASP A 62 15.43 -41.64 -7.54
N GLY A 63 14.11 -41.82 -7.61
CA GLY A 63 13.23 -42.15 -6.49
C GLY A 63 12.58 -40.97 -5.77
N ARG A 64 12.94 -39.71 -6.10
CA ARG A 64 12.24 -38.53 -5.57
C ARG A 64 10.79 -38.48 -6.05
N LYS A 65 9.93 -37.80 -5.30
CA LYS A 65 8.52 -37.58 -5.63
C LYS A 65 8.19 -36.08 -5.61
N ILE A 66 7.40 -35.61 -6.56
CA ILE A 66 6.84 -34.26 -6.62
C ILE A 66 5.32 -34.40 -6.55
N ARG A 67 4.66 -33.63 -5.67
CA ARG A 67 3.20 -33.65 -5.48
C ARG A 67 2.58 -32.38 -6.03
N LEU A 68 1.75 -32.51 -7.06
CA LEU A 68 0.97 -31.43 -7.67
C LEU A 68 -0.42 -31.43 -7.04
N GLU A 69 -0.57 -30.71 -5.93
CA GLU A 69 -1.82 -30.64 -5.15
C GLU A 69 -2.84 -29.73 -5.86
N GLY A 70 -4.06 -30.22 -6.08
CA GLY A 70 -5.13 -29.49 -6.78
C GLY A 70 -5.22 -29.79 -8.29
N TYR A 71 -4.28 -30.55 -8.86
CA TYR A 71 -4.18 -30.78 -10.30
C TYR A 71 -5.50 -31.23 -10.98
N TYR A 72 -6.22 -32.20 -10.40
CA TYR A 72 -7.43 -32.75 -11.03
C TYR A 72 -8.69 -31.89 -10.84
N SER A 73 -8.74 -31.02 -9.82
CA SER A 73 -9.83 -30.04 -9.66
C SER A 73 -9.54 -28.73 -10.37
N ALA A 74 -8.28 -28.48 -10.71
CA ALA A 74 -7.84 -27.30 -11.41
C ALA A 74 -8.27 -27.27 -12.90
N ASP A 75 -8.35 -28.43 -13.55
CA ASP A 75 -8.39 -28.55 -15.03
C ASP A 75 -7.11 -27.92 -15.62
N ALA A 76 -5.96 -28.45 -15.15
CA ALA A 76 -4.61 -27.92 -15.37
C ALA A 76 -3.83 -28.77 -16.38
N ASP A 77 -3.11 -28.13 -17.29
CA ASP A 77 -2.21 -28.80 -18.22
C ASP A 77 -0.84 -29.03 -17.57
N LEU A 78 -0.29 -30.24 -17.70
CA LEU A 78 1.03 -30.61 -17.21
C LEU A 78 2.03 -30.72 -18.37
N TYR A 79 3.15 -30.05 -18.22
CA TYR A 79 4.28 -30.10 -19.13
C TYR A 79 5.55 -30.57 -18.41
N ILE A 80 6.44 -31.19 -19.17
CA ILE A 80 7.86 -31.30 -18.83
C ILE A 80 8.65 -30.55 -19.89
N SER A 81 9.71 -29.84 -19.48
CA SER A 81 10.62 -29.22 -20.43
C SER A 81 12.07 -29.32 -20.00
N ALA A 82 12.94 -29.52 -20.99
CA ALA A 82 14.38 -29.53 -20.85
C ALA A 82 15.01 -29.43 -22.25
N ASP A 83 16.25 -28.96 -22.33
CA ASP A 83 17.05 -28.88 -23.57
C ASP A 83 16.36 -28.15 -24.74
N GLY A 84 15.44 -27.22 -24.45
CA GLY A 84 14.69 -26.53 -25.49
C GLY A 84 13.56 -27.35 -26.12
N ILE A 85 12.99 -28.33 -25.42
CA ILE A 85 11.78 -29.06 -25.83
C ILE A 85 10.70 -28.92 -24.75
N LEU A 86 9.48 -28.50 -25.13
CA LEU A 86 8.28 -28.56 -24.28
C LEU A 86 7.45 -29.79 -24.67
N THR A 87 7.14 -30.64 -23.70
CA THR A 87 6.33 -31.84 -23.92
C THR A 87 5.14 -31.82 -22.97
N GLU A 88 3.94 -31.80 -23.55
CA GLU A 88 2.67 -31.97 -22.86
C GLU A 88 2.52 -33.41 -22.38
N VAL A 89 1.98 -33.57 -21.17
CA VAL A 89 1.82 -34.86 -20.48
C VAL A 89 0.33 -35.13 -20.28
N ASP A 90 -0.29 -35.85 -21.21
CA ASP A 90 -1.69 -36.28 -21.08
C ASP A 90 -1.76 -37.49 -20.13
N LEU A 91 -2.54 -37.35 -19.05
CA LEU A 91 -2.59 -38.29 -17.93
C LEU A 91 -3.89 -39.11 -17.94
N ALA A 92 -3.89 -40.16 -18.75
CA ALA A 92 -5.01 -41.09 -18.88
C ALA A 92 -4.95 -42.21 -17.82
N GLY A 93 -5.93 -42.26 -16.90
CA GLY A 93 -5.95 -43.34 -15.91
C GLY A 93 -7.09 -43.27 -14.88
N ALA A 94 -7.12 -44.25 -13.99
CA ALA A 94 -8.22 -44.47 -13.05
C ALA A 94 -8.30 -43.43 -11.91
N GLN A 95 -9.41 -43.47 -11.16
CA GLN A 95 -9.75 -42.49 -10.12
C GLN A 95 -8.76 -42.42 -8.93
N GLU A 96 -7.88 -43.42 -8.76
CA GLU A 96 -6.84 -43.48 -7.72
C GLU A 96 -5.76 -44.51 -8.11
N GLY A 97 -4.48 -44.22 -7.82
CA GLY A 97 -3.35 -45.12 -8.14
C GLY A 97 -2.54 -44.72 -9.38
N LEU A 98 -1.81 -45.67 -9.97
CA LEU A 98 -0.91 -45.41 -11.12
C LEU A 98 -1.70 -44.88 -12.34
N VAL A 99 -1.13 -43.90 -13.03
CA VAL A 99 -1.73 -43.22 -14.19
C VAL A 99 -0.82 -43.43 -15.39
N ASP A 100 -1.38 -43.81 -16.54
CA ASP A 100 -0.63 -43.88 -17.78
C ASP A 100 -0.43 -42.44 -18.32
N ALA A 101 0.74 -42.18 -18.90
CA ALA A 101 1.11 -40.87 -19.39
C ALA A 101 1.48 -40.96 -20.87
N ASP A 102 0.70 -40.30 -21.71
CA ASP A 102 1.01 -40.05 -23.11
C ASP A 102 1.73 -38.70 -23.25
N TYR A 103 2.53 -38.55 -24.31
CA TYR A 103 3.42 -37.41 -24.50
C TYR A 103 3.25 -36.83 -25.89
N ALA A 104 2.97 -35.53 -25.94
CA ALA A 104 2.83 -34.77 -27.18
C ALA A 104 3.74 -33.53 -27.16
N GLU A 105 4.16 -33.06 -28.34
CA GLU A 105 4.75 -31.73 -28.46
C GLU A 105 3.64 -30.68 -28.22
N ALA A 106 3.94 -29.65 -27.43
CA ALA A 106 2.99 -28.60 -27.10
C ALA A 106 2.54 -27.84 -28.36
N GLN A 107 1.26 -27.45 -28.43
CA GLN A 107 0.72 -26.80 -29.63
C GLN A 107 1.07 -25.31 -29.71
N ILE A 108 1.82 -24.94 -30.75
CA ILE A 108 2.40 -23.60 -30.97
C ILE A 108 1.49 -22.59 -31.72
N PHE A 109 0.18 -22.81 -31.80
CA PHE A 109 -0.73 -21.97 -32.60
C PHE A 109 -1.50 -20.92 -31.78
N GLY A 110 -1.09 -19.65 -31.87
CA GLY A 110 -1.89 -18.55 -31.33
C GLY A 110 -1.14 -17.22 -31.21
N LYS A 111 -1.76 -16.26 -30.52
CA LYS A 111 -1.08 -15.04 -30.02
C LYS A 111 -0.39 -15.26 -28.67
N TRP A 112 -0.50 -16.48 -28.14
CA TRP A 112 -0.03 -16.95 -26.86
C TRP A 112 0.43 -18.39 -27.06
N SER A 113 1.70 -18.68 -26.80
CA SER A 113 2.24 -20.03 -26.80
C SER A 113 2.56 -20.49 -25.36
N PRO A 114 2.43 -21.78 -25.03
CA PRO A 114 3.07 -22.37 -23.85
C PRO A 114 4.59 -22.17 -23.84
N ASP A 115 5.23 -22.23 -25.01
CA ASP A 115 6.69 -22.18 -25.20
C ASP A 115 7.36 -20.88 -24.70
N ASP A 116 6.64 -19.76 -24.61
CA ASP A 116 7.22 -18.48 -24.18
C ASP A 116 7.33 -18.34 -22.64
N ALA A 117 6.65 -19.18 -21.87
CA ALA A 117 6.49 -18.99 -20.42
C ALA A 117 6.72 -20.24 -19.57
N LEU A 118 6.34 -21.40 -20.08
CA LEU A 118 6.45 -22.68 -19.38
C LEU A 118 7.74 -23.43 -19.74
N PHE A 119 8.52 -22.89 -20.67
CA PHE A 119 9.75 -23.45 -21.20
C PHE A 119 10.98 -22.96 -20.41
N TYR A 120 12.00 -23.81 -20.34
CA TYR A 120 13.34 -23.44 -19.86
C TYR A 120 14.31 -23.42 -21.04
N VAL A 121 14.88 -22.24 -21.30
CA VAL A 121 15.94 -22.07 -22.28
C VAL A 121 17.28 -22.25 -21.57
N GLY A 122 17.88 -23.43 -21.72
CA GLY A 122 19.24 -23.72 -21.26
C GLY A 122 20.11 -24.09 -22.46
N GLY A 123 20.73 -23.08 -23.09
CA GLY A 123 21.56 -23.23 -24.30
C GLY A 123 21.08 -22.36 -25.47
N PRO A 124 21.98 -21.97 -26.39
CA PRO A 124 21.67 -21.03 -27.46
C PRO A 124 20.74 -21.64 -28.52
N LYS A 125 19.73 -20.87 -28.94
CA LYS A 125 18.78 -21.27 -29.99
C LYS A 125 19.43 -21.20 -31.38
N VAL A 126 19.29 -22.26 -32.17
CA VAL A 126 19.33 -22.16 -33.64
C VAL A 126 17.90 -22.01 -34.13
N ASP A 127 17.59 -20.85 -34.70
CA ASP A 127 16.29 -20.55 -35.29
C ASP A 127 16.13 -21.29 -36.63
N THR A 128 14.95 -21.83 -36.94
CA THR A 128 14.69 -22.36 -38.30
C THR A 128 13.24 -22.17 -38.70
N ILE A 129 13.00 -21.06 -39.40
CA ILE A 129 11.74 -20.78 -40.09
C ILE A 129 11.60 -21.74 -41.28
N ILE A 130 10.55 -22.57 -41.30
CA ILE A 130 10.05 -23.19 -42.53
C ILE A 130 8.64 -22.66 -42.81
N ALA A 131 8.54 -21.79 -43.81
CA ALA A 131 7.26 -21.36 -44.35
C ALA A 131 6.63 -22.47 -45.20
N ALA A 132 5.34 -22.73 -44.98
CA ALA A 132 4.54 -23.62 -45.81
C ALA A 132 3.52 -22.81 -46.62
N ASP A 133 3.52 -22.98 -47.94
CA ASP A 133 2.37 -22.75 -48.83
C ASP A 133 2.62 -23.40 -50.21
N ALA A 134 1.66 -23.87 -51.00
CA ALA A 134 0.67 -24.93 -50.74
C ALA A 134 0.08 -25.44 -52.11
N VAL A 135 -0.92 -26.34 -52.03
CA VAL A 135 -1.98 -26.59 -53.04
C VAL A 135 -1.68 -27.44 -54.30
N ALA A 136 -1.73 -28.77 -54.09
CA ALA A 136 -2.81 -29.70 -54.55
C ALA A 136 -3.11 -30.05 -56.03
N ALA A 137 -3.81 -31.20 -56.12
CA ALA A 137 -4.60 -31.85 -57.20
C ALA A 137 -3.84 -32.73 -58.23
N ASP A 138 -3.97 -34.07 -58.21
CA ASP A 138 -5.07 -34.96 -58.71
C ASP A 138 -4.89 -35.30 -60.22
N GLU A 139 -5.26 -36.45 -60.81
CA GLU A 139 -6.15 -37.57 -60.43
C GLU A 139 -5.85 -38.86 -61.26
N THR A 140 -6.07 -40.06 -60.71
CA THR A 140 -6.41 -41.37 -61.38
C THR A 140 -5.51 -42.16 -62.39
N ALA A 141 -5.30 -43.44 -62.02
CA ALA A 141 -5.68 -44.70 -62.73
C ALA A 141 -4.81 -45.41 -63.83
N THR A 142 -4.31 -46.60 -63.43
CA THR A 142 -4.31 -47.93 -64.13
C THR A 142 -3.73 -48.15 -65.55
N MET A 143 -2.83 -49.16 -65.68
CA MET A 143 -2.83 -50.33 -66.60
C MET A 143 -1.40 -50.92 -66.66
N LEU A 144 -1.12 -52.13 -66.16
CA LEU A 144 -1.25 -53.45 -66.82
C LEU A 144 -0.22 -53.74 -67.96
N ALA A 145 0.84 -54.52 -67.66
CA ALA A 145 1.25 -55.74 -68.40
C ALA A 145 2.62 -56.31 -67.94
N ALA A 146 2.73 -57.64 -67.85
CA ALA A 146 3.99 -58.39 -67.78
C ALA A 146 4.31 -59.02 -69.16
N PRO A 147 5.51 -59.62 -69.36
CA PRO A 147 5.67 -61.05 -69.08
C PRO A 147 7.00 -61.39 -68.35
N ILE A 148 7.25 -62.52 -67.67
CA ILE A 148 6.76 -63.93 -67.70
C ILE A 148 7.50 -64.89 -68.67
N LEU A 149 8.16 -65.91 -68.10
CA LEU A 149 8.64 -67.20 -68.68
C LEU A 149 9.74 -67.13 -69.77
N ALA A 150 10.62 -68.13 -69.98
CA ALA A 150 10.87 -69.47 -69.37
C ALA A 150 12.38 -69.80 -69.59
N GLY A 151 13.04 -70.82 -69.01
CA GLY A 151 12.67 -71.86 -68.04
C GLY A 151 13.37 -73.21 -68.37
N LEU A 152 13.77 -73.97 -67.34
CA LEU A 152 14.10 -75.43 -67.33
C LEU A 152 15.33 -75.86 -68.19
N GLY A 153 16.34 -76.57 -67.68
CA GLY A 153 16.29 -77.97 -67.21
C GLY A 153 16.81 -78.92 -68.32
N GLY A 154 17.57 -80.00 -68.09
CA GLY A 154 18.03 -80.65 -66.87
C GLY A 154 19.11 -81.72 -67.18
N ALA A 155 19.38 -82.63 -66.23
CA ALA A 155 20.51 -83.57 -66.26
C ALA A 155 20.36 -84.77 -67.22
N GLY A 156 21.49 -85.43 -67.60
CA GLY A 156 21.43 -86.75 -68.24
C GLY A 156 22.74 -87.37 -68.80
N VAL A 157 23.42 -88.17 -67.99
CA VAL A 157 24.10 -89.45 -68.31
C VAL A 157 25.00 -89.65 -69.57
N GLY A 158 26.31 -89.84 -69.31
CA GLY A 158 27.01 -91.12 -69.56
C GLY A 158 27.67 -91.41 -70.92
N GLY A 159 28.84 -92.08 -70.91
CA GLY A 159 29.30 -92.88 -72.06
C GLY A 159 30.79 -92.83 -72.42
N LEU A 160 31.55 -93.78 -71.85
CA LEU A 160 32.89 -94.23 -72.25
C LEU A 160 33.16 -94.33 -73.77
N GLY A 161 34.41 -94.07 -74.19
CA GLY A 161 34.92 -94.46 -75.51
C GLY A 161 36.43 -94.27 -75.64
N ALA A 162 37.20 -95.37 -75.75
CA ALA A 162 38.67 -95.35 -75.82
C ALA A 162 39.20 -95.79 -77.19
N ALA A 163 40.30 -95.18 -77.65
CA ALA A 163 41.25 -95.70 -78.63
C ALA A 163 42.57 -94.90 -78.47
N ALA A 164 43.79 -95.40 -78.28
CA ALA A 164 44.51 -96.63 -78.67
C ALA A 164 45.46 -96.46 -79.87
N GLY A 165 46.75 -96.20 -79.57
CA GLY A 165 47.89 -96.74 -80.32
C GLY A 165 48.43 -96.00 -81.54
N VAL A 166 49.60 -96.35 -82.12
CA VAL A 166 50.73 -97.23 -81.69
C VAL A 166 51.93 -97.01 -82.66
N ALA A 167 53.16 -96.89 -82.11
CA ALA A 167 54.50 -97.17 -82.70
C ALA A 167 54.89 -96.46 -84.05
N ALA A 168 56.11 -96.56 -84.60
CA ALA A 168 57.33 -97.34 -84.32
C ALA A 168 58.59 -96.48 -84.67
N VAL A 169 59.88 -96.87 -84.53
CA VAL A 169 60.62 -97.98 -85.16
C VAL A 169 61.98 -98.17 -84.44
N VAL A 170 62.21 -99.29 -83.74
CA VAL A 170 63.09 -100.46 -84.06
C VAL A 170 64.61 -100.30 -83.83
N GLY A 171 65.12 -101.21 -82.98
CA GLY A 171 66.48 -101.77 -83.02
C GLY A 171 66.63 -102.80 -81.90
N GLY A 172 67.07 -104.04 -82.10
CA GLY A 172 67.28 -104.83 -83.32
C GLY A 172 67.45 -106.31 -82.95
N ALA A 173 67.15 -107.25 -83.85
CA ALA A 173 67.23 -108.69 -83.56
C ALA A 173 67.77 -109.49 -84.75
N ALA A 174 68.86 -110.24 -84.55
CA ALA A 174 69.39 -111.25 -85.47
C ALA A 174 70.45 -112.14 -84.77
N VAL A 175 70.88 -113.26 -85.34
CA VAL A 175 70.14 -114.51 -85.60
C VAL A 175 71.14 -115.66 -85.77
N ILE A 176 70.67 -116.87 -85.50
CA ILE A 176 71.31 -118.19 -85.56
C ILE A 176 72.31 -118.42 -86.73
N GLY A 177 73.57 -118.70 -86.39
CA GLY A 177 74.28 -119.94 -86.77
C GLY A 177 74.98 -120.10 -88.13
N GLY A 178 76.32 -120.31 -88.09
CA GLY A 178 76.97 -121.47 -88.74
C GLY A 178 77.80 -121.29 -90.03
N GLY A 179 79.13 -121.23 -89.89
CA GLY A 179 80.05 -122.15 -90.59
C GLY A 179 80.74 -121.76 -91.93
N GLY A 180 81.99 -121.25 -91.84
CA GLY A 180 83.15 -121.44 -92.77
C GLY A 180 83.08 -120.95 -94.24
N GLY A 181 84.15 -120.50 -94.91
CA GLY A 181 85.54 -120.20 -94.52
C GLY A 181 86.54 -120.30 -95.71
N GLY A 182 87.47 -119.34 -95.88
CA GLY A 182 88.64 -119.42 -96.80
C GLY A 182 88.98 -118.17 -97.64
N VAL A 183 90.27 -117.72 -97.60
CA VAL A 183 90.86 -116.48 -98.20
C VAL A 183 92.13 -116.82 -99.04
N ALA A 184 92.93 -115.95 -99.69
CA ALA A 184 93.13 -114.46 -99.80
C ALA A 184 93.69 -114.11 -101.23
N PRO A 185 94.09 -112.86 -101.62
CA PRO A 185 95.26 -112.12 -101.07
C PRO A 185 95.12 -110.57 -100.91
N ASP A 186 96.03 -110.01 -100.08
CA ASP A 186 96.42 -108.60 -99.75
C ASP A 186 95.36 -107.47 -99.62
N THR A 187 95.28 -106.84 -98.44
CA THR A 187 94.14 -105.96 -98.02
C THR A 187 94.40 -105.03 -96.80
N GLU A 188 95.64 -104.64 -96.45
CA GLU A 188 95.90 -103.84 -95.22
C GLU A 188 95.93 -102.33 -95.51
N ALA A 189 95.25 -101.52 -94.69
CA ALA A 189 94.98 -100.09 -94.93
C ALA A 189 95.75 -99.16 -93.96
N PRO A 190 96.06 -97.91 -94.34
CA PRO A 190 96.91 -97.01 -93.55
C PRO A 190 96.26 -96.53 -92.25
N GLU A 191 97.04 -96.35 -91.18
CA GLU A 191 96.56 -95.73 -89.93
C GLU A 191 96.41 -94.20 -90.05
N VAL A 192 95.31 -93.68 -89.48
CA VAL A 192 95.00 -92.24 -89.33
C VAL A 192 94.18 -92.03 -88.04
N SER A 193 94.27 -90.85 -87.43
CA SER A 193 93.51 -90.42 -86.24
C SER A 193 93.12 -88.94 -86.34
N LEU A 194 92.25 -88.48 -85.41
CA LEU A 194 91.93 -87.07 -85.17
C LEU A 194 92.50 -86.63 -83.82
N ASP A 195 92.91 -85.37 -83.71
CA ASP A 195 93.32 -84.74 -82.45
C ASP A 195 92.90 -83.26 -82.29
N ALA A 196 92.37 -82.62 -83.35
CA ALA A 196 91.84 -81.25 -83.32
C ALA A 196 90.58 -81.10 -84.20
N GLY A 197 89.69 -80.17 -83.82
CA GLY A 197 88.63 -79.69 -84.72
C GLY A 197 87.29 -80.41 -84.71
N VAL A 198 87.07 -81.36 -83.81
CA VAL A 198 85.88 -82.23 -83.82
C VAL A 198 85.31 -82.47 -82.42
N VAL A 199 84.04 -82.88 -82.37
CA VAL A 199 83.32 -83.17 -81.12
C VAL A 199 83.96 -84.32 -80.34
N SER A 200 84.58 -85.32 -80.98
CA SER A 200 85.27 -86.38 -80.25
C SER A 200 86.51 -85.93 -79.46
N VAL A 201 87.03 -84.72 -79.74
CA VAL A 201 88.10 -84.06 -78.97
C VAL A 201 87.60 -82.87 -78.14
N ASP A 202 86.28 -82.78 -77.92
CA ASP A 202 85.62 -81.78 -77.07
C ASP A 202 85.79 -80.32 -77.57
N HIS A 203 85.81 -80.13 -78.90
CA HIS A 203 85.86 -78.81 -79.54
C HIS A 203 84.48 -78.38 -80.06
N VAL A 204 84.12 -77.12 -79.79
CA VAL A 204 82.97 -76.39 -80.35
C VAL A 204 83.51 -75.10 -80.91
N PHE A 205 83.17 -74.76 -82.15
CA PHE A 205 83.52 -73.48 -82.75
C PHE A 205 82.49 -72.43 -82.30
N ASP A 206 82.86 -71.61 -81.32
CA ASP A 206 82.08 -70.44 -80.91
C ASP A 206 82.21 -69.28 -81.94
N ALA A 207 81.59 -68.11 -81.70
CA ALA A 207 81.71 -66.99 -82.65
C ALA A 207 83.13 -66.41 -82.80
N GLU A 208 84.05 -66.63 -81.85
CA GLU A 208 85.44 -66.19 -81.93
C GLU A 208 86.28 -67.25 -82.69
N ASP A 209 86.20 -68.52 -82.30
CA ASP A 209 86.90 -69.64 -82.94
C ASP A 209 86.40 -69.87 -84.39
N HIS A 210 85.10 -69.71 -84.65
CA HIS A 210 84.53 -69.81 -85.99
C HIS A 210 85.08 -68.73 -86.93
N ALA A 211 85.27 -67.50 -86.43
CA ALA A 211 85.72 -66.36 -87.23
C ALA A 211 87.18 -66.50 -87.72
N ASP A 212 88.01 -67.25 -86.97
CA ASP A 212 89.39 -67.57 -87.36
C ASP A 212 89.49 -68.79 -88.31
N GLY A 213 88.43 -69.62 -88.39
CA GLY A 213 88.25 -70.68 -89.38
C GLY A 213 88.15 -72.10 -88.78
N VAL A 214 87.38 -72.98 -89.43
CA VAL A 214 87.12 -74.34 -88.94
C VAL A 214 88.31 -75.25 -89.25
N GLU A 215 89.24 -75.33 -88.28
CA GLU A 215 90.46 -76.16 -88.34
C GLU A 215 90.18 -77.61 -87.92
N ILE A 216 90.61 -78.59 -88.72
CA ILE A 216 90.57 -80.02 -88.38
C ILE A 216 91.95 -80.64 -88.56
N GLY A 217 92.41 -81.37 -87.54
CA GLY A 217 93.75 -81.94 -87.47
C GLY A 217 93.81 -83.34 -86.89
N GLY A 218 94.92 -84.01 -87.15
CA GLY A 218 95.16 -85.37 -86.69
C GLY A 218 96.55 -85.89 -87.00
N THR A 219 96.72 -87.20 -86.80
CA THR A 219 97.97 -87.93 -87.11
C THR A 219 97.73 -89.09 -88.06
N GLY A 220 98.78 -89.62 -88.67
CA GLY A 220 98.71 -90.81 -89.53
C GLY A 220 100.06 -91.28 -90.04
N GLU A 221 100.04 -92.21 -91.01
CA GLU A 221 101.26 -92.67 -91.69
C GLU A 221 101.83 -91.62 -92.64
N ALA A 222 103.10 -91.24 -92.44
CA ALA A 222 103.78 -90.20 -93.21
C ALA A 222 103.76 -90.44 -94.73
N GLY A 223 103.27 -89.45 -95.49
CA GLY A 223 103.11 -89.49 -96.94
C GLY A 223 101.75 -89.99 -97.45
N VAL A 224 100.84 -90.42 -96.56
CA VAL A 224 99.46 -90.79 -96.93
C VAL A 224 98.64 -89.55 -97.29
N ALA A 225 97.85 -89.64 -98.35
CA ALA A 225 96.93 -88.57 -98.76
C ALA A 225 95.68 -88.60 -97.88
N ILE A 226 95.31 -87.44 -97.33
CA ILE A 226 94.12 -87.22 -96.49
C ILE A 226 93.15 -86.30 -97.24
N VAL A 227 91.90 -86.72 -97.35
CA VAL A 227 90.78 -85.88 -97.81
C VAL A 227 89.81 -85.69 -96.67
N VAL A 228 89.51 -84.44 -96.32
CA VAL A 228 88.52 -84.06 -95.31
C VAL A 228 87.32 -83.43 -96.03
N GLU A 229 86.11 -83.90 -95.74
CA GLU A 229 84.86 -83.39 -96.28
C GLU A 229 83.96 -82.91 -95.14
N ILE A 230 83.46 -81.66 -95.21
CA ILE A 230 82.43 -81.10 -94.32
C ILE A 230 81.33 -80.52 -95.22
N ASP A 231 80.07 -80.91 -95.00
CA ASP A 231 78.89 -80.47 -95.79
C ASP A 231 79.06 -80.50 -97.33
N GLY A 232 79.89 -81.41 -97.84
CA GLY A 232 80.22 -81.55 -99.27
C GLY A 232 81.30 -80.59 -99.80
N GLU A 233 81.83 -79.68 -98.98
CA GLU A 233 83.09 -78.97 -99.25
C GLU A 233 84.26 -79.89 -98.87
N THR A 234 85.33 -79.89 -99.68
CA THR A 234 86.47 -80.81 -99.52
C THR A 234 87.81 -80.09 -99.46
N GLN A 235 88.66 -80.52 -98.53
CA GLN A 235 90.05 -80.10 -98.40
C GLN A 235 90.97 -81.32 -98.48
N GLU A 236 92.03 -81.23 -99.28
CA GLU A 236 93.03 -82.29 -99.43
C GLU A 236 94.36 -81.88 -98.79
N THR A 237 94.96 -82.78 -98.03
CA THR A 237 96.29 -82.62 -97.44
C THR A 237 97.06 -83.94 -97.50
N VAL A 238 98.31 -83.94 -97.05
CA VAL A 238 99.16 -85.14 -96.98
C VAL A 238 99.79 -85.19 -95.60
N VAL A 239 99.77 -86.36 -94.96
CA VAL A 239 100.44 -86.54 -93.66
C VAL A 239 101.93 -86.23 -93.83
N ASP A 240 102.44 -85.34 -92.99
CA ASP A 240 103.81 -84.87 -93.09
C ASP A 240 104.85 -85.90 -92.63
N VAL A 241 106.14 -85.52 -92.64
CA VAL A 241 107.25 -86.42 -92.28
C VAL A 241 107.34 -86.73 -90.79
N ASP A 242 106.69 -85.93 -89.94
CA ASP A 242 106.65 -86.08 -88.49
C ASP A 242 105.36 -86.79 -88.02
N GLY A 243 104.41 -87.02 -88.94
CA GLY A 243 103.20 -87.83 -88.76
C GLY A 243 101.92 -87.03 -88.57
N GLY A 244 101.96 -85.71 -88.71
CA GLY A 244 100.80 -84.82 -88.52
C GLY A 244 100.10 -84.45 -89.83
N TRP A 245 98.83 -84.09 -89.75
CA TRP A 245 98.07 -83.48 -90.84
C TRP A 245 97.03 -82.49 -90.32
N GLN A 246 96.69 -81.50 -91.14
CA GLN A 246 95.73 -80.44 -90.82
C GLN A 246 95.09 -79.90 -92.10
N VAL A 247 93.83 -79.48 -91.99
CA VAL A 247 93.11 -78.63 -92.96
C VAL A 247 92.39 -77.51 -92.20
N VAL A 248 92.07 -76.42 -92.89
CA VAL A 248 91.22 -75.34 -92.36
C VAL A 248 90.17 -75.01 -93.42
N PHE A 249 88.92 -74.92 -93.00
CA PHE A 249 87.80 -74.46 -93.82
C PHE A 249 87.56 -72.97 -93.54
N ASP A 250 87.33 -72.21 -94.61
CA ASP A 250 87.01 -70.77 -94.50
C ASP A 250 85.64 -70.61 -93.78
N PRO A 251 85.44 -69.59 -92.91
CA PRO A 251 84.16 -69.35 -92.23
C PRO A 251 82.96 -69.19 -93.18
N ALA A 252 83.18 -68.91 -94.47
CA ALA A 252 82.12 -68.91 -95.48
C ALA A 252 81.75 -70.31 -96.03
N GLN A 253 82.57 -71.33 -95.79
CA GLN A 253 82.31 -72.73 -96.17
C GLN A 253 81.51 -73.48 -95.10
N VAL A 254 81.58 -73.06 -93.84
CA VAL A 254 80.80 -73.60 -92.71
C VAL A 254 80.00 -72.43 -92.11
N PRO A 255 78.69 -72.28 -92.36
CA PRO A 255 77.92 -71.10 -91.91
C PRO A 255 77.93 -70.79 -90.40
N GLU A 256 77.64 -69.54 -90.03
CA GLU A 256 77.30 -69.15 -88.65
C GLU A 256 75.96 -69.78 -88.20
N GLY A 257 75.82 -70.06 -86.91
CA GLY A 257 74.60 -70.62 -86.28
C GLY A 257 74.91 -71.56 -85.11
N GLU A 258 73.88 -72.24 -84.59
CA GLU A 258 73.97 -73.32 -83.59
C GLU A 258 73.59 -74.65 -84.27
N TYR A 259 74.56 -75.51 -84.59
CA TYR A 259 74.32 -76.82 -85.20
C TYR A 259 75.52 -77.79 -85.16
N ASP A 260 75.23 -79.07 -85.41
CA ASP A 260 76.21 -80.15 -85.62
C ASP A 260 76.28 -80.50 -87.13
N VAL A 261 77.48 -80.70 -87.67
CA VAL A 261 77.72 -81.14 -89.07
C VAL A 261 78.71 -82.29 -89.14
N ASP A 262 78.39 -83.33 -89.92
CA ASP A 262 79.26 -84.50 -90.10
C ASP A 262 80.54 -84.11 -90.88
N VAL A 263 81.70 -84.60 -90.40
CA VAL A 263 82.97 -84.57 -91.13
C VAL A 263 83.42 -85.98 -91.51
N ILE A 264 83.89 -86.15 -92.74
CA ILE A 264 84.41 -87.42 -93.26
C ILE A 264 85.89 -87.24 -93.62
N ILE A 265 86.77 -88.04 -93.01
CA ILE A 265 88.22 -88.02 -93.25
C ILE A 265 88.64 -89.32 -93.90
N THR A 266 89.23 -89.25 -95.09
CA THR A 266 89.62 -90.42 -95.89
C THR A 266 91.12 -90.41 -96.16
N ALA A 267 91.82 -91.40 -95.60
CA ALA A 267 93.25 -91.64 -95.76
C ALA A 267 93.49 -92.76 -96.79
N THR A 268 94.31 -92.52 -97.81
CA THR A 268 94.56 -93.49 -98.91
C THR A 268 96.06 -93.72 -99.15
N ASP A 269 96.48 -94.98 -99.21
CA ASP A 269 97.87 -95.37 -99.50
C ASP A 269 98.19 -95.52 -101.01
N ASP A 270 99.47 -95.67 -101.34
CA ASP A 270 99.98 -95.87 -102.71
C ASP A 270 99.48 -97.18 -103.38
N ALA A 271 98.95 -98.14 -102.61
CA ALA A 271 98.39 -99.40 -103.11
C ALA A 271 96.87 -99.31 -103.37
N GLY A 272 96.22 -98.23 -102.91
CA GLY A 272 94.78 -98.00 -103.01
C GLY A 272 93.96 -98.57 -101.86
N ASN A 273 94.58 -98.92 -100.73
CA ASN A 273 93.86 -99.23 -99.50
C ASN A 273 93.46 -97.93 -98.80
N VAL A 274 92.28 -97.94 -98.17
CA VAL A 274 91.63 -96.73 -97.65
C VAL A 274 91.17 -96.94 -96.22
N THR A 275 91.42 -95.96 -95.37
CA THR A 275 90.84 -95.82 -94.03
C THR A 275 89.96 -94.58 -94.00
N THR A 276 88.73 -94.71 -93.49
CA THR A 276 87.80 -93.58 -93.35
C THR A 276 87.39 -93.42 -91.88
N ILE A 277 87.55 -92.21 -91.35
CA ILE A 277 86.98 -91.76 -90.07
C ILE A 277 85.78 -90.86 -90.37
N THR A 278 84.75 -90.94 -89.54
CA THR A 278 83.62 -90.01 -89.54
C THR A 278 83.46 -89.44 -88.14
N ASP A 279 83.33 -88.14 -88.02
CA ASP A 279 83.14 -87.41 -86.76
C ASP A 279 82.15 -86.25 -86.97
N VAL A 280 81.99 -85.38 -85.98
CA VAL A 280 81.13 -84.20 -86.06
C VAL A 280 81.94 -82.94 -85.75
N VAL A 281 81.66 -81.85 -86.46
CA VAL A 281 82.01 -80.48 -86.06
C VAL A 281 80.77 -79.84 -85.45
N ARG A 282 80.92 -79.21 -84.28
CA ARG A 282 79.86 -78.37 -83.68
C ARG A 282 80.20 -76.91 -83.87
N VAL A 283 79.23 -76.12 -84.31
CA VAL A 283 79.31 -74.67 -84.46
C VAL A 283 78.22 -74.07 -83.58
N ASP A 284 78.57 -73.07 -82.77
CA ASP A 284 77.62 -72.32 -81.94
C ASP A 284 78.05 -70.85 -81.81
N THR A 285 77.59 -70.02 -82.75
CA THR A 285 78.00 -68.61 -82.85
C THR A 285 76.92 -67.62 -82.39
N VAL A 286 75.87 -68.07 -81.68
CA VAL A 286 74.67 -67.25 -81.42
C VAL A 286 74.07 -67.45 -80.04
N THR A 287 73.87 -66.36 -79.29
CA THR A 287 72.98 -66.35 -78.11
C THR A 287 71.84 -65.35 -78.30
N VAL A 288 70.81 -65.46 -77.45
CA VAL A 288 69.66 -64.55 -77.45
C VAL A 288 69.36 -64.00 -76.06
N VAL A 289 68.95 -62.73 -76.03
CA VAL A 289 68.28 -62.11 -74.88
C VAL A 289 67.14 -61.25 -75.43
N ASP A 290 65.94 -61.42 -74.90
CA ASP A 290 64.77 -60.66 -75.35
C ASP A 290 63.82 -60.37 -74.18
N VAL A 291 63.05 -59.29 -74.32
CA VAL A 291 62.03 -58.79 -73.39
C VAL A 291 62.54 -58.56 -71.96
N LEU A 292 62.82 -57.31 -71.60
CA LEU A 292 62.91 -56.87 -70.20
C LEU A 292 61.51 -56.50 -69.70
N THR A 293 60.96 -57.31 -68.79
CA THR A 293 59.77 -56.99 -67.98
C THR A 293 60.20 -56.57 -66.58
N ILE A 294 59.83 -55.35 -66.18
CA ILE A 294 60.07 -54.85 -64.83
C ILE A 294 58.94 -55.39 -63.94
N ASP A 295 59.20 -56.43 -63.13
CA ASP A 295 58.19 -56.96 -62.21
C ASP A 295 58.11 -56.05 -60.97
N GLY A 296 56.91 -55.54 -60.71
CA GLY A 296 56.67 -54.29 -60.00
C GLY A 296 56.09 -53.17 -60.88
N ALA A 297 56.15 -53.30 -62.21
CA ALA A 297 55.48 -52.43 -63.18
C ALA A 297 54.70 -53.25 -64.24
N ALA A 298 53.38 -53.12 -64.26
CA ALA A 298 52.49 -53.98 -65.04
C ALA A 298 52.42 -53.61 -66.54
N THR A 299 53.45 -54.02 -67.29
CA THR A 299 53.44 -54.20 -68.76
C THR A 299 52.94 -53.00 -69.61
N GLY A 300 53.88 -52.18 -70.07
CA GLY A 300 53.64 -51.16 -71.09
C GLY A 300 54.22 -49.81 -70.69
N SER A 301 54.47 -48.94 -71.67
CA SER A 301 54.97 -47.59 -71.43
C SER A 301 53.96 -46.77 -70.60
N GLY A 302 54.15 -46.69 -69.28
CA GLY A 302 53.23 -45.93 -68.42
C GLY A 302 53.34 -46.12 -66.91
N ASP A 303 53.89 -47.23 -66.39
CA ASP A 303 54.11 -47.37 -64.94
C ASP A 303 55.38 -46.64 -64.49
N VAL A 304 55.28 -46.00 -63.33
CA VAL A 304 56.35 -45.23 -62.68
C VAL A 304 56.54 -45.80 -61.28
N ILE A 305 57.76 -46.20 -60.95
CA ILE A 305 58.09 -46.83 -59.66
C ILE A 305 57.98 -45.75 -58.57
N ASN A 306 56.98 -45.91 -57.70
CA ASN A 306 56.71 -44.97 -56.61
C ASN A 306 57.57 -45.23 -55.37
N ALA A 307 57.47 -44.38 -54.36
CA ALA A 307 58.24 -44.49 -53.12
C ALA A 307 58.00 -45.80 -52.34
N VAL A 308 56.85 -46.46 -52.50
CA VAL A 308 56.55 -47.74 -51.83
C VAL A 308 57.19 -48.89 -52.60
N GLU A 309 56.99 -48.94 -53.92
CA GLU A 309 57.59 -49.94 -54.81
C GLU A 309 59.13 -49.85 -54.80
N HIS A 310 59.68 -48.64 -54.75
CA HIS A 310 61.11 -48.38 -54.58
C HIS A 310 61.64 -48.97 -53.26
N ALA A 311 60.91 -48.78 -52.15
CA ALA A 311 61.31 -49.25 -50.84
C ALA A 311 61.25 -50.78 -50.68
N ASP A 312 60.29 -51.44 -51.35
CA ASP A 312 60.20 -52.91 -51.39
C ASP A 312 61.26 -53.54 -52.34
N GLY A 313 61.81 -52.75 -53.27
CA GLY A 313 62.87 -53.12 -54.19
C GLY A 313 62.36 -53.47 -55.59
N VAL A 314 63.19 -53.23 -56.61
CA VAL A 314 62.83 -53.36 -58.02
C VAL A 314 63.26 -54.72 -58.55
N THR A 315 62.33 -55.50 -59.11
CA THR A 315 62.62 -56.78 -59.74
C THR A 315 62.61 -56.63 -61.26
N LEU A 316 63.69 -57.04 -61.92
CA LEU A 316 63.81 -57.04 -63.37
C LEU A 316 63.79 -58.49 -63.86
N THR A 317 62.99 -58.78 -64.87
CA THR A 317 62.79 -60.13 -65.42
C THR A 317 62.88 -60.12 -66.93
N GLY A 318 63.07 -61.28 -67.54
CA GLY A 318 63.00 -61.39 -68.99
C GLY A 318 63.26 -62.79 -69.51
N THR A 319 63.53 -62.88 -70.81
CA THR A 319 63.84 -64.15 -71.48
C THR A 319 65.24 -64.17 -72.10
N GLY A 320 65.78 -65.37 -72.26
CA GLY A 320 67.08 -65.60 -72.89
C GLY A 320 67.30 -67.07 -73.20
N GLU A 321 68.51 -67.41 -73.61
CA GLU A 321 68.94 -68.79 -73.87
C GLU A 321 69.16 -69.56 -72.56
N VAL A 322 68.66 -70.79 -72.48
CA VAL A 322 68.67 -71.62 -71.25
C VAL A 322 70.10 -71.89 -70.76
N GLY A 323 70.39 -71.48 -69.52
CA GLY A 323 71.71 -71.65 -68.90
C GLY A 323 72.69 -70.49 -69.14
N ALA A 324 72.35 -69.52 -70.00
CA ALA A 324 73.16 -68.32 -70.21
C ALA A 324 73.21 -67.44 -68.94
N ASN A 325 74.32 -66.74 -68.74
CA ASN A 325 74.52 -65.76 -67.68
C ASN A 325 74.09 -64.37 -68.14
N VAL A 326 73.13 -63.77 -67.45
CA VAL A 326 72.58 -62.45 -67.74
C VAL A 326 73.11 -61.43 -66.73
N VAL A 327 73.63 -60.30 -67.23
CA VAL A 327 74.03 -59.14 -66.43
C VAL A 327 73.08 -57.98 -66.73
N VAL A 328 72.43 -57.45 -65.69
CA VAL A 328 71.51 -56.32 -65.77
C VAL A 328 72.16 -55.10 -65.11
N THR A 329 72.17 -53.96 -65.78
CA THR A 329 72.80 -52.70 -65.34
C THR A 329 71.80 -51.55 -65.38
N ILE A 330 71.71 -50.79 -64.29
CA ILE A 330 70.97 -49.52 -64.23
C ILE A 330 71.97 -48.39 -64.54
N GLU A 331 71.76 -47.67 -65.63
CA GLU A 331 72.73 -46.71 -66.17
C GLU A 331 72.87 -45.42 -65.33
N GLU A 332 71.85 -45.04 -64.54
CA GLU A 332 71.86 -43.81 -63.72
C GLU A 332 72.97 -43.83 -62.65
N ASN A 333 73.13 -44.94 -61.93
CA ASN A 333 74.12 -45.09 -60.86
C ASN A 333 75.15 -46.20 -61.11
N GLY A 334 75.01 -46.98 -62.20
CA GLY A 334 75.89 -48.10 -62.53
C GLY A 334 75.67 -49.34 -61.67
N ALA A 335 74.53 -49.49 -60.99
CA ALA A 335 74.21 -50.69 -60.23
C ALA A 335 74.03 -51.90 -61.15
N THR A 336 74.65 -53.02 -60.80
CA THR A 336 74.61 -54.27 -61.59
C THR A 336 74.07 -55.44 -60.78
N ALA A 337 73.24 -56.28 -61.39
CA ALA A 337 72.80 -57.57 -60.86
C ALA A 337 73.03 -58.69 -61.90
N THR A 338 73.23 -59.92 -61.45
CA THR A 338 73.51 -61.07 -62.32
C THR A 338 72.50 -62.20 -62.08
N ALA A 339 72.00 -62.79 -63.15
CA ALA A 339 71.07 -63.91 -63.15
C ALA A 339 71.57 -65.02 -64.09
N VAL A 340 71.01 -66.22 -63.98
CA VAL A 340 71.18 -67.30 -64.95
C VAL A 340 69.80 -67.62 -65.51
N VAL A 341 69.69 -67.81 -66.82
CA VAL A 341 68.43 -68.19 -67.46
C VAL A 341 68.06 -69.61 -67.05
N ASP A 342 66.83 -69.78 -66.56
CA ASP A 342 66.29 -71.06 -66.09
C ASP A 342 65.91 -72.02 -67.23
N ALA A 343 65.50 -73.24 -66.86
CA ALA A 343 65.14 -74.29 -67.80
C ALA A 343 63.86 -74.00 -68.61
N ASP A 344 63.07 -73.00 -68.21
CA ASP A 344 61.87 -72.53 -68.90
C ASP A 344 62.17 -71.28 -69.78
N GLY A 345 63.44 -70.83 -69.83
CA GLY A 345 63.91 -69.72 -70.67
C GLY A 345 63.84 -68.33 -70.00
N ASN A 346 63.62 -68.25 -68.69
CA ASN A 346 63.38 -66.99 -67.97
C ASN A 346 64.56 -66.61 -67.07
N TRP A 347 64.75 -65.32 -66.82
CA TRP A 347 65.70 -64.81 -65.84
C TRP A 347 65.06 -63.74 -64.94
N SER A 348 65.63 -63.55 -63.75
CA SER A 348 65.18 -62.56 -62.76
C SER A 348 66.37 -62.00 -61.98
N ALA A 349 66.42 -60.67 -61.85
CA ALA A 349 67.47 -59.89 -61.23
C ALA A 349 66.86 -58.83 -60.31
N ASN A 350 67.18 -58.88 -59.02
CA ASN A 350 66.58 -58.01 -58.01
C ASN A 350 67.55 -56.89 -57.60
N PHE A 351 67.02 -55.68 -57.47
CA PHE A 351 67.73 -54.49 -57.02
C PHE A 351 67.11 -54.01 -55.71
N GLY A 352 67.93 -53.92 -54.65
CA GLY A 352 67.51 -53.32 -53.39
C GLY A 352 67.23 -51.82 -53.53
N ALA A 353 66.46 -51.26 -52.59
CA ALA A 353 66.16 -49.83 -52.55
C ALA A 353 67.40 -48.92 -52.44
N ASP A 354 68.55 -49.46 -52.00
CA ASP A 354 69.85 -48.78 -51.97
C ASP A 354 70.63 -48.85 -53.30
N GLN A 355 70.18 -49.70 -54.24
CA GLN A 355 70.75 -49.87 -55.57
C GLN A 355 69.99 -49.09 -56.67
N VAL A 356 68.90 -48.40 -56.31
CA VAL A 356 68.13 -47.51 -57.17
C VAL A 356 68.05 -46.15 -56.47
N SER A 357 68.35 -45.05 -57.14
CA SER A 357 68.32 -43.72 -56.50
C SER A 357 66.87 -43.25 -56.28
N THR A 358 66.59 -42.53 -55.18
CA THR A 358 65.29 -41.85 -54.98
C THR A 358 65.23 -40.53 -55.74
N GLY A 359 64.06 -40.14 -56.25
CA GLY A 359 63.87 -38.91 -57.01
C GLY A 359 62.71 -38.98 -58.00
N GLU A 360 62.62 -37.99 -58.89
CA GLU A 360 61.73 -37.98 -60.06
C GLU A 360 62.63 -37.93 -61.32
N TYR A 361 62.80 -39.07 -62.01
CA TYR A 361 63.69 -39.22 -63.17
C TYR A 361 63.39 -40.47 -64.00
N SER A 362 63.98 -40.58 -65.21
CA SER A 362 64.06 -41.86 -65.93
C SER A 362 65.51 -42.29 -66.16
N SER A 363 65.73 -43.61 -66.15
CA SER A 363 67.02 -44.26 -66.37
C SER A 363 66.88 -45.31 -67.48
N THR A 364 67.91 -45.44 -68.31
CA THR A 364 68.06 -46.64 -69.14
C THR A 364 68.51 -47.82 -68.27
N VAL A 365 68.05 -49.01 -68.63
CA VAL A 365 68.51 -50.29 -68.09
C VAL A 365 69.05 -51.12 -69.25
N THR A 366 70.25 -51.67 -69.10
CA THR A 366 70.94 -52.50 -70.10
C THR A 366 71.04 -53.94 -69.60
N VAL A 367 70.69 -54.91 -70.45
CA VAL A 367 70.71 -56.34 -70.16
C VAL A 367 71.63 -57.03 -71.17
N THR A 368 72.68 -57.70 -70.71
CA THR A 368 73.60 -58.48 -71.55
C THR A 368 73.56 -59.95 -71.16
N SER A 369 73.24 -60.83 -72.10
CA SER A 369 73.34 -62.29 -71.93
C SER A 369 74.65 -62.81 -72.50
N THR A 370 75.21 -63.84 -71.88
CA THR A 370 76.40 -64.58 -72.33
C THR A 370 76.13 -66.06 -72.17
N ASP A 371 76.22 -66.84 -73.24
CA ASP A 371 75.97 -68.28 -73.20
C ASP A 371 77.13 -69.08 -72.56
N ALA A 372 77.10 -70.41 -72.70
CA ALA A 372 78.11 -71.31 -72.14
C ALA A 372 79.45 -71.30 -72.90
N TYR A 373 79.48 -70.79 -74.13
CA TYR A 373 80.66 -70.79 -75.02
C TYR A 373 81.29 -69.39 -75.14
N GLY A 374 80.53 -68.33 -74.92
CA GLY A 374 81.01 -66.95 -74.82
C GLY A 374 80.28 -65.94 -75.72
N ASN A 375 79.32 -66.39 -76.55
CA ASN A 375 78.59 -65.47 -77.44
C ASN A 375 77.73 -64.50 -76.59
N GLN A 376 77.48 -63.30 -77.11
CA GLN A 376 76.79 -62.24 -76.36
C GLN A 376 75.66 -61.57 -77.13
N ALA A 377 74.54 -61.33 -76.43
CA ALA A 377 73.41 -60.53 -76.91
C ALA A 377 73.09 -59.42 -75.89
N THR A 378 72.50 -58.30 -76.32
CA THR A 378 72.16 -57.17 -75.43
C THR A 378 70.83 -56.53 -75.78
N ALA A 379 70.03 -56.22 -74.76
CA ALA A 379 68.76 -55.50 -74.84
C ALA A 379 68.74 -54.29 -73.88
N THR A 380 67.83 -53.35 -74.09
CA THR A 380 67.67 -52.15 -73.23
C THR A 380 66.21 -51.78 -73.03
N ALA A 381 65.86 -51.21 -71.87
CA ALA A 381 64.56 -50.56 -71.62
C ALA A 381 64.70 -49.26 -70.81
N GLU A 382 63.60 -48.53 -70.64
CA GLU A 382 63.50 -47.35 -69.78
C GLU A 382 62.78 -47.72 -68.47
N MET A 383 63.33 -47.25 -67.36
CA MET A 383 62.77 -47.33 -66.01
C MET A 383 62.49 -45.91 -65.52
N VAL A 384 61.26 -45.62 -65.12
CA VAL A 384 60.87 -44.30 -64.59
C VAL A 384 60.66 -44.42 -63.08
N ILE A 385 61.28 -43.51 -62.32
CA ILE A 385 61.22 -43.43 -60.86
C ILE A 385 60.55 -42.10 -60.51
N ASP A 386 59.55 -42.13 -59.62
CA ASP A 386 59.01 -40.94 -58.96
C ASP A 386 58.70 -41.28 -57.51
N THR A 387 59.60 -40.90 -56.60
CA THR A 387 59.44 -41.15 -55.16
C THR A 387 59.15 -39.85 -54.37
N LEU A 388 58.69 -38.78 -55.02
CA LEU A 388 58.63 -37.44 -54.41
C LEU A 388 57.28 -36.75 -54.62
N THR A 389 56.64 -36.35 -53.52
CA THR A 389 55.55 -35.37 -53.57
C THR A 389 55.68 -34.31 -52.47
N VAL A 390 54.84 -33.26 -52.55
CA VAL A 390 54.87 -32.12 -51.61
C VAL A 390 53.46 -31.64 -51.26
N VAL A 391 53.29 -31.18 -50.03
CA VAL A 391 52.09 -30.44 -49.58
C VAL A 391 52.47 -29.38 -48.54
N ALA A 392 51.79 -28.23 -48.59
CA ALA A 392 51.88 -27.18 -47.58
C ALA A 392 50.52 -26.48 -47.40
N ILE A 393 50.24 -26.00 -46.20
CA ILE A 393 49.11 -25.10 -45.91
C ILE A 393 49.67 -23.67 -45.88
N THR A 394 49.07 -22.75 -46.64
CA THR A 394 49.61 -21.38 -46.84
C THR A 394 48.69 -20.28 -46.32
N GLY A 395 47.43 -20.57 -46.02
CA GLY A 395 46.52 -19.61 -45.38
C GLY A 395 45.16 -20.18 -45.03
N ASN A 396 44.51 -19.53 -44.08
CA ASN A 396 43.13 -19.75 -43.64
C ASN A 396 42.35 -18.41 -43.73
N ASN A 397 41.17 -18.33 -43.13
CA ASN A 397 40.37 -17.12 -43.03
C ASN A 397 40.15 -16.62 -41.58
N SER A 398 41.08 -16.95 -40.65
CA SER A 398 41.02 -16.54 -39.24
C SER A 398 41.57 -15.12 -39.02
N GLY A 399 40.92 -14.15 -39.66
CA GLY A 399 41.18 -12.72 -39.44
C GLY A 399 42.61 -12.22 -39.71
N ALA A 400 42.92 -11.11 -39.05
CA ALA A 400 44.26 -10.52 -38.99
C ALA A 400 44.91 -10.66 -37.60
N ASP A 401 44.10 -11.04 -36.61
CA ASP A 401 44.44 -11.49 -35.26
C ASP A 401 44.91 -12.95 -35.24
N GLY A 402 44.46 -13.78 -36.20
CA GLY A 402 44.86 -15.17 -36.31
C GLY A 402 43.95 -16.15 -35.54
N ILE A 403 42.79 -15.67 -35.08
CA ILE A 403 41.82 -16.46 -34.29
C ILE A 403 40.50 -16.50 -35.06
N TYR A 404 39.90 -17.67 -35.17
CA TYR A 404 38.66 -17.87 -35.92
C TYR A 404 37.46 -17.51 -35.04
N ASN A 405 36.86 -16.34 -35.26
CA ASN A 405 35.79 -15.78 -34.41
C ASN A 405 34.37 -16.08 -34.93
N ASP A 406 33.33 -15.66 -34.19
CA ASP A 406 31.93 -15.90 -34.56
C ASP A 406 31.51 -15.19 -35.87
N ALA A 407 32.03 -13.99 -36.13
CA ALA A 407 31.79 -13.28 -37.38
C ALA A 407 32.38 -14.02 -38.60
N GLU A 408 33.48 -14.75 -38.39
CA GLU A 408 34.11 -15.61 -39.37
C GLU A 408 33.42 -16.98 -39.47
N ALA A 409 32.89 -17.52 -38.36
CA ALA A 409 32.01 -18.69 -38.35
C ALA A 409 30.77 -18.49 -39.22
N ALA A 410 30.15 -17.31 -39.15
CA ALA A 410 29.03 -16.92 -40.01
C ALA A 410 29.39 -16.82 -41.51
N SER A 411 30.68 -16.87 -41.86
CA SER A 411 31.19 -16.84 -43.23
C SER A 411 31.65 -18.23 -43.72
N VAL A 412 31.82 -18.40 -45.03
CA VAL A 412 32.39 -19.64 -45.60
C VAL A 412 33.87 -19.72 -45.22
N ALA A 413 34.27 -20.76 -44.49
CA ALA A 413 35.67 -20.98 -44.15
C ALA A 413 36.47 -21.42 -45.38
N VAL A 414 37.66 -20.88 -45.56
CA VAL A 414 38.52 -21.14 -46.73
C VAL A 414 39.93 -21.50 -46.27
N LEU A 415 40.38 -22.70 -46.63
CA LEU A 415 41.77 -23.12 -46.45
C LEU A 415 42.48 -23.19 -47.78
N ASN A 416 43.70 -22.68 -47.81
CA ASN A 416 44.54 -22.58 -49.00
C ASN A 416 45.89 -23.22 -48.73
N GLY A 417 46.49 -23.76 -49.78
CA GLY A 417 47.80 -24.35 -49.71
C GLY A 417 48.42 -24.59 -51.08
N THR A 418 49.53 -25.32 -51.07
CA THR A 418 50.21 -25.79 -52.27
C THR A 418 50.43 -27.30 -52.24
N ALA A 419 50.48 -27.93 -53.40
CA ALA A 419 50.92 -29.30 -53.60
C ALA A 419 51.49 -29.45 -55.03
N GLN A 420 52.02 -30.63 -55.37
CA GLN A 420 52.43 -30.94 -56.74
C GLN A 420 51.24 -30.79 -57.71
N SER A 421 51.47 -30.21 -58.89
CA SER A 421 50.42 -29.95 -59.88
C SER A 421 49.68 -31.23 -60.25
N GLY A 422 48.35 -31.26 -60.09
CA GLY A 422 47.52 -32.43 -60.39
C GLY A 422 47.41 -33.45 -59.25
N ALA A 423 48.12 -33.28 -58.13
CA ALA A 423 47.98 -34.14 -56.96
C ALA A 423 46.58 -34.00 -56.32
N SER A 424 46.04 -35.12 -55.82
CA SER A 424 44.84 -35.15 -55.00
C SER A 424 45.17 -34.77 -53.56
N VAL A 425 44.62 -33.67 -53.06
CA VAL A 425 44.82 -33.19 -51.69
C VAL A 425 43.56 -33.46 -50.85
N VAL A 426 43.71 -34.22 -49.78
CA VAL A 426 42.68 -34.48 -48.77
C VAL A 426 42.96 -33.60 -47.54
N VAL A 427 42.04 -32.70 -47.22
CA VAL A 427 42.14 -31.77 -46.09
C VAL A 427 41.12 -32.17 -45.02
N THR A 428 41.60 -32.45 -43.81
CA THR A 428 40.79 -32.92 -42.68
C THR A 428 40.93 -31.98 -41.48
N LEU A 429 39.80 -31.58 -40.91
CA LEU A 429 39.69 -30.79 -39.69
C LEU A 429 39.42 -31.72 -38.50
N THR A 430 40.21 -31.59 -37.43
CA THR A 430 40.07 -32.38 -36.21
C THR A 430 40.01 -31.47 -34.99
N GLY A 431 38.98 -31.63 -34.17
CA GLY A 431 38.83 -30.88 -32.92
C GLY A 431 39.43 -31.61 -31.71
N PRO A 432 39.36 -31.00 -30.50
CA PRO A 432 39.80 -31.63 -29.27
C PRO A 432 39.09 -32.97 -29.04
N GLY A 433 39.84 -34.03 -28.68
CA GLY A 433 39.27 -35.34 -28.35
C GLY A 433 39.05 -36.29 -29.55
N VAL A 434 39.53 -35.94 -30.75
CA VAL A 434 39.54 -36.81 -31.95
C VAL A 434 38.17 -37.16 -32.59
N PRO A 435 37.20 -36.23 -32.70
CA PRO A 435 36.23 -36.28 -33.79
C PRO A 435 36.77 -35.52 -35.03
N THR A 436 36.63 -36.13 -36.21
CA THR A 436 36.76 -35.41 -37.49
C THR A 436 35.59 -34.45 -37.64
N LEU A 437 35.88 -33.14 -37.70
CA LEU A 437 34.88 -32.09 -37.90
C LEU A 437 34.47 -31.97 -39.37
N GLY A 438 35.39 -32.31 -40.29
CA GLY A 438 35.08 -32.42 -41.71
C GLY A 438 36.30 -32.83 -42.54
N THR A 439 36.05 -33.45 -43.70
CA THR A 439 37.08 -33.80 -44.68
C THR A 439 36.63 -33.31 -46.06
N GLN A 440 37.54 -32.69 -46.81
CA GLN A 440 37.35 -32.24 -48.18
C GLN A 440 38.47 -32.77 -49.06
N THR A 441 38.17 -33.07 -50.32
CA THR A 441 39.17 -33.50 -51.31
C THR A 441 39.16 -32.56 -52.50
N VAL A 442 40.34 -32.13 -52.95
CA VAL A 442 40.53 -31.22 -54.08
C VAL A 442 41.76 -31.64 -54.89
N THR A 443 41.75 -31.43 -56.21
CA THR A 443 42.95 -31.61 -57.04
C THR A 443 43.73 -30.30 -57.11
N ALA A 444 45.03 -30.34 -56.87
CA ALA A 444 45.91 -29.19 -56.99
C ALA A 444 45.94 -28.67 -58.44
N SER A 445 45.80 -27.36 -58.60
CA SER A 445 45.76 -26.67 -59.89
C SER A 445 47.11 -26.75 -60.61
N SER A 446 47.14 -26.38 -61.90
CA SER A 446 48.36 -26.43 -62.72
C SER A 446 49.46 -25.44 -62.29
N ASP A 447 49.18 -24.54 -61.36
CA ASP A 447 50.14 -23.66 -60.69
C ASP A 447 50.61 -24.19 -59.33
N GLY A 448 50.17 -25.39 -58.94
CA GLY A 448 50.47 -26.03 -57.66
C GLY A 448 49.60 -25.55 -56.49
N THR A 449 48.59 -24.70 -56.71
CA THR A 449 47.72 -24.21 -55.63
C THR A 449 46.50 -25.12 -55.40
N TRP A 450 46.04 -25.18 -54.15
CA TRP A 450 44.76 -25.78 -53.80
C TRP A 450 43.98 -24.90 -52.82
N THR A 451 42.65 -24.97 -52.92
CA THR A 451 41.71 -24.29 -52.02
C THR A 451 40.57 -25.25 -51.70
N VAL A 452 40.24 -25.39 -50.42
CA VAL A 452 38.99 -26.05 -49.98
C VAL A 452 38.11 -25.04 -49.25
N GLN A 453 36.80 -25.23 -49.37
CA GLN A 453 35.80 -24.44 -48.68
C GLN A 453 35.00 -25.34 -47.73
N TYR A 454 34.74 -24.85 -46.52
CA TYR A 454 33.79 -25.44 -45.59
C TYR A 454 32.62 -24.46 -45.40
N PRO A 455 31.37 -24.93 -45.35
CA PRO A 455 30.21 -24.05 -45.13
C PRO A 455 30.36 -23.20 -43.86
N SER A 456 29.62 -22.08 -43.79
CA SER A 456 29.48 -21.32 -42.55
C SER A 456 28.96 -22.21 -41.42
N ASN A 457 29.43 -21.97 -40.20
CA ASN A 457 29.13 -22.75 -38.99
C ASN A 457 29.48 -24.25 -39.11
N SER A 458 30.49 -24.59 -39.92
CA SER A 458 31.01 -25.97 -40.04
C SER A 458 31.90 -26.39 -38.86
N LEU A 459 32.42 -25.44 -38.10
CA LEU A 459 33.07 -25.66 -36.81
C LEU A 459 32.04 -25.45 -35.68
N PRO A 460 31.96 -26.34 -34.68
CA PRO A 460 31.14 -26.11 -33.49
C PRO A 460 31.51 -24.80 -32.77
N ALA A 461 30.54 -24.12 -32.18
CA ALA A 461 30.83 -22.92 -31.39
C ALA A 461 31.62 -23.27 -30.11
N GLY A 462 32.59 -22.41 -29.76
CA GLY A 462 33.39 -22.54 -28.53
C GLY A 462 34.79 -21.94 -28.65
N GLU A 463 35.56 -22.05 -27.55
CA GLU A 463 36.98 -21.70 -27.48
C GLU A 463 37.83 -22.98 -27.49
N TYR A 464 38.58 -23.24 -28.57
CA TYR A 464 39.44 -24.44 -28.73
C TYR A 464 40.37 -24.39 -29.96
N ASP A 465 41.42 -25.22 -29.94
CA ASP A 465 42.29 -25.43 -31.12
C ASP A 465 41.71 -26.46 -32.11
N VAL A 466 41.64 -26.10 -33.40
CA VAL A 466 41.41 -27.02 -34.52
C VAL A 466 42.74 -27.41 -35.16
N THR A 467 42.98 -28.70 -35.33
CA THR A 467 44.10 -29.21 -36.15
C THR A 467 43.63 -29.45 -37.58
N VAL A 468 44.23 -28.74 -38.53
CA VAL A 468 44.12 -28.98 -39.97
C VAL A 468 45.20 -29.98 -40.37
N THR A 469 44.83 -31.06 -41.06
CA THR A 469 45.79 -31.98 -41.70
C THR A 469 45.52 -32.01 -43.19
N ALA A 470 46.55 -31.80 -44.02
CA ALA A 470 46.46 -31.91 -45.47
C ALA A 470 47.40 -33.01 -45.96
N VAL A 471 46.85 -33.97 -46.69
CA VAL A 471 47.57 -35.11 -47.29
C VAL A 471 47.48 -34.96 -48.80
N ALA A 472 48.62 -34.84 -49.50
CA ALA A 472 48.65 -34.92 -50.96
C ALA A 472 48.95 -36.35 -51.41
N THR A 473 48.39 -36.73 -52.56
CA THR A 473 48.72 -37.94 -53.31
C THR A 473 48.93 -37.56 -54.77
N ASP A 474 50.11 -37.82 -55.32
CA ASP A 474 50.43 -37.46 -56.71
C ASP A 474 49.87 -38.47 -57.74
N GLY A 475 50.30 -38.35 -59.00
CA GLY A 475 49.90 -39.25 -60.09
C GLY A 475 50.56 -40.63 -60.04
N SER A 476 51.66 -40.77 -59.31
CA SER A 476 52.47 -42.00 -59.15
C SER A 476 52.04 -42.78 -57.90
N GLY A 477 51.33 -42.15 -56.98
CA GLY A 477 50.83 -42.72 -55.73
C GLY A 477 51.64 -42.34 -54.48
N ASN A 478 52.66 -41.47 -54.60
CA ASN A 478 53.39 -40.99 -53.43
C ASN A 478 52.47 -40.15 -52.55
N THR A 479 52.72 -40.14 -51.24
CA THR A 479 51.96 -39.32 -50.30
C THR A 479 52.85 -38.50 -49.38
N GLU A 480 52.46 -37.26 -49.13
CA GLU A 480 53.11 -36.36 -48.16
C GLU A 480 52.03 -35.72 -47.29
N THR A 481 52.34 -35.43 -46.02
CA THR A 481 51.36 -34.94 -45.04
C THR A 481 51.90 -33.73 -44.28
N THR A 482 51.09 -32.67 -44.20
CA THR A 482 51.38 -31.50 -43.38
C THR A 482 50.22 -31.21 -42.43
N SER A 483 50.49 -30.48 -41.34
CA SER A 483 49.44 -30.02 -40.43
C SER A 483 49.70 -28.58 -39.93
N ALA A 484 48.61 -27.93 -39.53
CA ALA A 484 48.60 -26.60 -38.92
C ALA A 484 47.50 -26.54 -37.85
N THR A 485 47.61 -25.58 -36.94
CA THR A 485 46.59 -25.33 -35.90
C THR A 485 45.92 -23.98 -36.14
N ILE A 486 44.60 -23.92 -35.94
CA ILE A 486 43.79 -22.72 -35.97
C ILE A 486 43.10 -22.60 -34.61
N PRO A 487 43.42 -21.59 -33.79
CA PRO A 487 42.63 -21.31 -32.60
C PRO A 487 41.25 -20.79 -33.03
N VAL A 488 40.20 -21.37 -32.45
CA VAL A 488 38.81 -20.99 -32.62
C VAL A 488 38.34 -20.37 -31.32
N ASP A 489 37.68 -19.23 -31.41
CA ASP A 489 37.05 -18.57 -30.28
C ASP A 489 35.80 -17.82 -30.77
N THR A 490 34.66 -18.50 -30.71
CA THR A 490 33.38 -17.98 -31.25
C THR A 490 32.38 -17.69 -30.12
N ILE A 491 32.83 -17.56 -28.87
CA ILE A 491 31.94 -17.36 -27.73
C ILE A 491 32.48 -16.26 -26.83
N THR A 492 31.60 -15.40 -26.35
CA THR A 492 31.87 -14.55 -25.19
C THR A 492 30.64 -14.60 -24.29
N HIS A 493 30.73 -14.00 -23.10
CA HIS A 493 29.66 -14.04 -22.13
C HIS A 493 29.63 -12.81 -21.22
N VAL A 494 28.44 -12.35 -20.87
CA VAL A 494 28.22 -11.35 -19.81
C VAL A 494 26.94 -11.63 -19.01
N GLU A 495 26.97 -11.37 -17.70
CA GLU A 495 25.80 -11.43 -16.81
C GLU A 495 25.72 -10.17 -15.94
N ILE A 496 24.52 -9.81 -15.49
CA ILE A 496 24.29 -8.80 -14.45
C ILE A 496 24.04 -9.54 -13.13
N ALA A 497 24.94 -9.41 -12.16
CA ALA A 497 24.82 -10.07 -10.87
C ALA A 497 24.08 -9.23 -9.82
N GLN A 498 24.32 -7.91 -9.80
CA GLN A 498 23.79 -7.04 -8.75
C GLN A 498 23.55 -5.60 -9.23
N ILE A 499 22.48 -5.00 -8.71
CA ILE A 499 22.16 -3.57 -8.87
C ILE A 499 22.15 -2.95 -7.46
N GLU A 500 23.24 -2.28 -7.09
CA GLU A 500 23.41 -1.58 -5.81
C GLU A 500 22.73 -0.21 -5.82
N GLY A 501 22.23 0.23 -4.65
CA GLY A 501 21.36 1.40 -4.52
C GLY A 501 19.87 1.04 -4.36
N GLN A 502 19.53 -0.25 -4.41
CA GLN A 502 18.21 -0.76 -4.00
C GLN A 502 18.06 -0.77 -2.47
N THR A 503 16.85 -0.48 -1.99
CA THR A 503 16.51 -0.56 -0.56
C THR A 503 16.49 -2.02 -0.11
N ALA A 504 17.20 -2.31 0.98
CA ALA A 504 17.39 -3.66 1.49
C ALA A 504 16.04 -4.35 1.77
N GLY A 505 15.81 -5.50 1.12
CA GLY A 505 14.60 -6.30 1.27
C GLY A 505 13.41 -5.88 0.39
N THR A 506 13.48 -4.77 -0.34
CA THR A 506 12.43 -4.37 -1.30
C THR A 506 12.83 -4.62 -2.76
N GLY A 507 14.13 -4.53 -3.07
CA GLY A 507 14.62 -4.61 -4.45
C GLY A 507 14.35 -3.34 -5.29
N VAL A 508 13.97 -2.24 -4.64
CA VAL A 508 13.57 -0.98 -5.29
C VAL A 508 14.61 0.11 -5.03
N VAL A 509 15.08 0.77 -6.09
CA VAL A 509 15.87 2.00 -5.98
C VAL A 509 14.92 3.12 -5.54
N ASN A 510 15.03 3.51 -4.27
CA ASN A 510 14.17 4.56 -3.69
C ASN A 510 14.76 5.96 -3.91
N ALA A 511 14.09 7.02 -3.45
CA ALA A 511 14.57 8.40 -3.61
C ALA A 511 15.95 8.66 -2.97
N ALA A 512 16.30 7.95 -1.89
CA ALA A 512 17.63 8.06 -1.27
C ALA A 512 18.68 7.31 -2.10
N GLY A 513 18.42 6.05 -2.46
CA GLY A 513 19.31 5.26 -3.31
C GLY A 513 19.52 5.86 -4.70
N HIS A 514 18.49 6.50 -5.26
CA HIS A 514 18.60 7.29 -6.49
C HIS A 514 19.55 8.47 -6.34
N ALA A 515 19.45 9.21 -5.22
CA ALA A 515 20.28 10.38 -4.95
C ALA A 515 21.75 10.06 -4.63
N ASP A 516 22.02 8.89 -4.04
CA ASP A 516 23.38 8.37 -3.81
C ASP A 516 24.03 7.82 -5.09
N GLY A 517 23.22 7.46 -6.09
CA GLY A 517 23.65 6.82 -7.34
C GLY A 517 23.55 5.30 -7.30
N VAL A 518 23.56 4.67 -8.47
CA VAL A 518 23.35 3.22 -8.65
C VAL A 518 24.63 2.60 -9.19
N THR A 519 25.16 1.57 -8.54
CA THR A 519 26.30 0.80 -9.07
C THR A 519 25.79 -0.55 -9.56
N MET A 520 26.13 -0.91 -10.79
CA MET A 520 25.77 -2.21 -11.36
C MET A 520 27.03 -3.05 -11.47
N SER A 521 26.94 -4.32 -11.11
CA SER A 521 28.04 -5.26 -11.22
C SER A 521 27.59 -6.61 -11.74
N GLY A 522 28.56 -7.36 -12.24
CA GLY A 522 28.32 -8.63 -12.89
C GLY A 522 29.58 -9.39 -13.22
N THR A 523 29.40 -10.40 -14.04
CA THR A 523 30.44 -11.30 -14.54
C THR A 523 30.53 -11.20 -16.05
N GLY A 524 31.67 -11.60 -16.60
CA GLY A 524 31.87 -11.74 -18.03
C GLY A 524 33.25 -12.28 -18.37
N GLU A 525 33.59 -12.27 -19.64
CA GLU A 525 34.89 -12.71 -20.11
C GLU A 525 36.03 -11.71 -19.76
N PRO A 526 37.11 -12.14 -19.09
CA PRO A 526 38.20 -11.25 -18.67
C PRO A 526 38.83 -10.42 -19.81
N GLY A 527 38.83 -9.10 -19.66
CA GLY A 527 39.36 -8.17 -20.66
C GLY A 527 38.35 -7.71 -21.72
N GLY A 528 37.15 -8.29 -21.76
CA GLY A 528 36.08 -7.81 -22.62
C GLY A 528 35.59 -6.41 -22.24
N ASN A 529 35.26 -5.60 -23.25
CA ASN A 529 34.75 -4.24 -23.10
C ASN A 529 33.23 -4.28 -22.95
N ILE A 530 32.69 -3.70 -21.87
CA ILE A 530 31.25 -3.69 -21.62
C ILE A 530 30.63 -2.31 -21.83
N THR A 531 29.37 -2.30 -22.28
CA THR A 531 28.50 -1.12 -22.29
C THR A 531 27.20 -1.46 -21.56
N VAL A 532 26.92 -0.76 -20.47
CA VAL A 532 25.68 -0.89 -19.68
C VAL A 532 24.78 0.30 -19.99
N SER A 533 23.51 0.04 -20.27
CA SER A 533 22.52 1.06 -20.62
C SER A 533 21.23 0.90 -19.80
N VAL A 534 20.60 2.02 -19.43
CA VAL A 534 19.35 2.03 -18.66
C VAL A 534 18.26 2.68 -19.49
N THR A 535 17.14 1.99 -19.67
CA THR A 535 16.01 2.48 -20.46
C THR A 535 15.41 3.75 -19.86
N GLY A 536 15.50 4.85 -20.61
CA GLY A 536 15.10 6.18 -20.15
C GLY A 536 16.10 6.87 -19.21
N GLY A 537 17.28 6.27 -19.01
CA GLY A 537 18.42 6.82 -18.29
C GLY A 537 19.63 7.08 -19.21
N GLY A 538 20.82 6.86 -18.68
CA GLY A 538 22.10 7.01 -19.37
C GLY A 538 22.77 5.69 -19.75
N THR A 539 24.08 5.78 -20.06
CA THR A 539 24.93 4.65 -20.46
C THR A 539 26.30 4.76 -19.81
N ALA A 540 26.79 3.67 -19.23
CA ALA A 540 28.14 3.56 -18.68
C ALA A 540 28.95 2.53 -19.48
N THR A 541 30.28 2.64 -19.43
CA THR A 541 31.20 1.71 -20.11
C THR A 541 32.28 1.26 -19.15
N GLY A 542 32.75 0.02 -19.30
CA GLY A 542 33.75 -0.60 -18.44
C GLY A 542 34.54 -1.68 -19.17
N VAL A 543 35.40 -2.39 -18.44
CA VAL A 543 36.16 -3.55 -18.91
C VAL A 543 36.07 -4.61 -17.83
N VAL A 544 35.85 -5.87 -18.21
CA VAL A 544 35.84 -6.99 -17.26
C VAL A 544 37.25 -7.21 -16.70
N GLY A 545 37.36 -7.28 -15.37
CA GLY A 545 38.60 -7.52 -14.66
C GLY A 545 39.20 -8.90 -14.94
N ALA A 546 40.48 -9.07 -14.58
CA ALA A 546 41.19 -10.34 -14.71
C ALA A 546 40.63 -11.47 -13.79
N ASP A 547 39.71 -11.15 -12.89
CA ASP A 547 38.95 -12.08 -12.06
C ASP A 547 37.57 -12.44 -12.63
N GLY A 548 37.23 -11.93 -13.83
CA GLY A 548 35.95 -12.17 -14.50
C GLY A 548 34.80 -11.29 -13.99
N THR A 549 35.08 -10.28 -13.15
CA THR A 549 34.05 -9.37 -12.61
C THR A 549 34.09 -8.00 -13.26
N TRP A 550 32.96 -7.30 -13.25
CA TRP A 550 32.87 -5.89 -13.67
C TRP A 550 31.95 -5.10 -12.75
N ASP A 551 32.22 -3.80 -12.63
CA ASP A 551 31.32 -2.83 -12.01
C ASP A 551 31.31 -1.50 -12.79
N VAL A 552 30.17 -0.82 -12.80
CA VAL A 552 30.00 0.54 -13.32
C VAL A 552 29.05 1.35 -12.45
N ALA A 553 29.41 2.60 -12.15
CA ALA A 553 28.58 3.52 -11.37
C ALA A 553 27.82 4.51 -12.27
N PHE A 554 26.51 4.62 -12.05
CA PHE A 554 25.61 5.59 -12.67
C PHE A 554 25.32 6.73 -11.71
N GLN A 555 25.43 7.96 -12.19
CA GLN A 555 25.04 9.16 -11.45
C GLN A 555 23.51 9.27 -11.34
N PRO A 556 22.96 10.01 -10.37
CA PRO A 556 21.51 10.22 -10.22
C PRO A 556 20.82 10.76 -11.49
N SER A 557 21.53 11.57 -12.29
CA SER A 557 21.01 12.08 -13.57
C SER A 557 20.94 11.05 -14.70
N GLU A 558 21.55 9.88 -14.52
CA GLU A 558 21.64 8.79 -15.49
C GLU A 558 20.66 7.65 -15.16
N ILE A 559 19.91 7.77 -14.05
CA ILE A 559 18.82 6.87 -13.65
C ILE A 559 17.50 7.65 -13.70
N PRO A 560 16.42 7.15 -14.32
CA PRO A 560 15.14 7.84 -14.35
C PRO A 560 14.46 7.88 -12.96
N THR A 561 13.50 8.79 -12.76
CA THR A 561 12.82 9.01 -11.46
C THR A 561 11.32 8.64 -11.48
N GLY A 562 10.68 8.62 -10.30
CA GLY A 562 9.28 8.25 -10.13
C GLY A 562 9.06 6.73 -10.01
N GLU A 563 7.80 6.31 -9.90
CA GLU A 563 7.41 4.90 -9.79
C GLU A 563 7.39 4.24 -11.18
N ARG A 564 8.41 3.42 -11.49
CA ARG A 564 8.55 2.75 -12.80
C ARG A 564 9.46 1.51 -12.77
N MET A 565 9.35 0.73 -13.83
CA MET A 565 10.32 -0.31 -14.19
C MET A 565 11.24 0.23 -15.28
N ALA A 566 12.56 0.02 -15.17
CA ALA A 566 13.53 0.34 -16.20
C ALA A 566 14.35 -0.91 -16.56
N GLU A 567 14.39 -1.25 -17.85
CA GLU A 567 15.26 -2.31 -18.37
C GLU A 567 16.71 -1.82 -18.39
N VAL A 568 17.60 -2.64 -17.83
CA VAL A 568 19.06 -2.51 -17.88
C VAL A 568 19.58 -3.52 -18.90
N THR A 569 20.38 -3.06 -19.85
CA THR A 569 21.01 -3.91 -20.86
C THR A 569 22.52 -3.73 -20.80
N VAL A 570 23.26 -4.80 -20.54
CA VAL A 570 24.72 -4.86 -20.70
C VAL A 570 25.05 -5.63 -21.97
N SER A 571 25.89 -5.07 -22.82
CA SER A 571 26.56 -5.79 -23.90
C SER A 571 28.07 -5.88 -23.63
N ILE A 572 28.70 -6.96 -24.09
CA ILE A 572 30.15 -7.16 -24.06
C ILE A 572 30.69 -7.29 -25.49
N VAL A 573 31.94 -6.88 -25.69
CA VAL A 573 32.76 -7.20 -26.85
C VAL A 573 34.12 -7.68 -26.34
N ASP A 574 34.49 -8.92 -26.65
CA ASP A 574 35.75 -9.53 -26.19
C ASP A 574 36.99 -8.98 -26.93
N ALA A 575 38.13 -9.70 -26.82
CA ALA A 575 39.38 -9.33 -27.46
C ALA A 575 39.45 -9.65 -28.97
N VAL A 576 38.64 -10.58 -29.48
CA VAL A 576 38.62 -11.05 -30.88
C VAL A 576 37.39 -10.57 -31.66
N GLY A 577 36.47 -9.89 -30.99
CA GLY A 577 35.28 -9.25 -31.55
C GLY A 577 33.96 -10.02 -31.39
N ASN A 578 33.88 -11.12 -30.63
CA ASN A 578 32.58 -11.73 -30.34
C ASN A 578 31.79 -10.83 -29.39
N THR A 579 30.46 -10.99 -29.38
CA THR A 579 29.56 -10.14 -28.58
C THR A 579 28.46 -10.96 -27.90
N ASP A 580 28.21 -10.69 -26.62
CA ASP A 580 27.06 -11.20 -25.86
C ASP A 580 26.28 -10.03 -25.23
N THR A 581 25.05 -10.27 -24.78
CA THR A 581 24.18 -9.26 -24.17
C THR A 581 23.24 -9.87 -23.12
N ALA A 582 23.26 -9.32 -21.92
CA ALA A 582 22.33 -9.67 -20.84
C ALA A 582 21.42 -8.48 -20.48
N THR A 583 20.19 -8.79 -20.08
CA THR A 583 19.21 -7.81 -19.58
C THR A 583 18.74 -8.12 -18.18
N SER A 584 18.36 -7.08 -17.44
CA SER A 584 17.76 -7.18 -16.12
C SER A 584 16.80 -6.03 -15.87
N MET A 585 15.87 -6.18 -14.94
CA MET A 585 14.87 -5.16 -14.61
C MET A 585 15.23 -4.44 -13.31
N MET A 586 15.31 -3.11 -13.38
CA MET A 586 15.44 -2.24 -12.21
C MET A 586 14.07 -1.68 -11.81
N ASN A 587 13.66 -1.95 -10.58
CA ASN A 587 12.49 -1.33 -9.98
C ASN A 587 12.93 0.02 -9.38
N ILE A 588 12.24 1.10 -9.75
CA ILE A 588 12.52 2.46 -9.28
C ILE A 588 11.24 3.02 -8.69
N ASP A 589 11.32 3.56 -7.48
CA ASP A 589 10.25 4.36 -6.89
C ASP A 589 10.85 5.49 -6.06
N THR A 590 10.88 6.70 -6.64
CA THR A 590 11.44 7.88 -5.96
C THR A 590 10.35 8.85 -5.47
N ILE A 591 9.10 8.43 -5.34
CA ILE A 591 7.97 9.33 -5.03
C ILE A 591 7.00 8.73 -4.01
N THR A 592 6.54 9.55 -3.08
CA THR A 592 5.36 9.25 -2.24
C THR A 592 4.64 10.55 -1.92
N ASP A 593 3.38 10.47 -1.50
CA ASP A 593 2.58 11.62 -1.08
C ASP A 593 1.92 11.42 0.29
N VAL A 594 1.46 12.52 0.87
CA VAL A 594 0.55 12.52 2.02
C VAL A 594 -0.24 13.83 2.06
N ALA A 595 -1.55 13.73 2.30
CA ALA A 595 -2.44 14.87 2.51
C ALA A 595 -3.34 14.61 3.71
N ILE A 596 -3.66 15.66 4.48
CA ILE A 596 -4.77 15.65 5.45
C ILE A 596 -5.98 16.24 4.71
N THR A 597 -7.07 15.48 4.60
CA THR A 597 -8.26 15.88 3.82
C THR A 597 -9.44 16.31 4.67
N GLY A 598 -9.44 16.00 5.97
CA GLY A 598 -10.46 16.50 6.89
C GLY A 598 -10.33 15.94 8.31
N ASN A 599 -11.14 16.50 9.20
CA ASN A 599 -11.32 16.08 10.58
C ASN A 599 -12.82 15.94 10.90
N ASN A 600 -13.17 15.77 12.17
CA ASN A 600 -14.57 15.75 12.65
C ASN A 600 -14.92 16.95 13.56
N THR A 601 -14.31 18.11 13.29
CA THR A 601 -14.46 19.34 14.10
C THR A 601 -15.33 20.36 13.36
N GLY A 602 -16.61 20.01 13.17
CA GLY A 602 -17.56 20.81 12.43
C GLY A 602 -17.17 21.14 10.98
N ALA A 603 -17.82 22.17 10.44
CA ALA A 603 -17.48 22.82 9.17
C ALA A 603 -16.74 24.16 9.37
N ASP A 604 -16.64 24.59 10.62
CA ASP A 604 -15.92 25.75 11.15
C ASP A 604 -14.46 25.43 11.53
N ASN A 605 -14.09 24.15 11.60
CA ASN A 605 -12.76 23.65 11.98
C ASN A 605 -12.42 23.95 13.46
N VAL A 606 -13.44 23.94 14.32
CA VAL A 606 -13.34 24.13 15.78
C VAL A 606 -14.00 22.92 16.46
N MET A 607 -13.27 22.21 17.30
CA MET A 607 -13.80 21.07 18.06
C MET A 607 -14.56 21.59 19.28
N ASN A 608 -15.88 21.47 19.23
CA ASN A 608 -16.74 21.83 20.37
C ASN A 608 -16.82 20.72 21.43
N LEU A 609 -17.45 21.02 22.57
CA LEU A 609 -17.62 20.10 23.71
C LEU A 609 -18.33 18.80 23.31
N VAL A 610 -19.35 18.86 22.45
CA VAL A 610 -20.11 17.69 21.99
C VAL A 610 -19.28 16.80 21.05
N GLU A 611 -18.51 17.43 20.17
CA GLU A 611 -17.60 16.74 19.25
C GLU A 611 -16.42 16.11 20.01
N SER A 612 -15.85 16.82 20.99
CA SER A 612 -14.76 16.31 21.84
C SER A 612 -15.13 15.02 22.60
N ALA A 613 -16.40 14.89 22.99
CA ALA A 613 -16.95 13.70 23.65
C ALA A 613 -17.06 12.49 22.70
N SER A 614 -17.03 12.71 21.39
CA SER A 614 -17.01 11.64 20.36
C SER A 614 -15.58 11.19 20.01
N GLY A 615 -14.56 11.90 20.49
CA GLY A 615 -13.16 11.70 20.08
C GLY A 615 -12.80 12.43 18.79
N THR A 616 -11.52 12.43 18.44
CA THR A 616 -11.01 13.10 17.23
C THR A 616 -10.77 12.07 16.13
N VAL A 617 -11.25 12.35 14.92
CA VAL A 617 -11.00 11.55 13.72
C VAL A 617 -10.29 12.42 12.71
N LEU A 618 -9.10 12.02 12.28
CA LEU A 618 -8.34 12.67 11.22
C LEU A 618 -8.32 11.78 9.98
N ASN A 619 -8.62 12.35 8.82
CA ASN A 619 -8.68 11.66 7.54
C ASN A 619 -7.71 12.28 6.55
N GLY A 620 -7.22 11.45 5.63
CA GLY A 620 -6.31 11.91 4.59
C GLY A 620 -6.09 10.90 3.48
N THR A 621 -5.14 11.24 2.62
CA THR A 621 -4.64 10.37 1.55
C THR A 621 -3.13 10.17 1.65
N ALA A 622 -2.67 9.05 1.12
CA ALA A 622 -1.27 8.70 0.85
C ALA A 622 -1.27 7.53 -0.17
N GLN A 623 -0.12 7.23 -0.78
CA GLN A 623 0.08 6.04 -1.62
C GLN A 623 -0.47 4.77 -0.94
N ALA A 624 -1.14 3.90 -1.70
CA ALA A 624 -1.80 2.72 -1.15
C ALA A 624 -0.80 1.78 -0.47
N GLY A 625 -1.10 1.34 0.76
CA GLY A 625 -0.20 0.52 1.57
C GLY A 625 0.85 1.31 2.37
N ALA A 626 1.01 2.62 2.15
CA ALA A 626 1.95 3.44 2.91
C ALA A 626 1.57 3.51 4.40
N SER A 627 2.58 3.49 5.28
CA SER A 627 2.42 3.71 6.71
C SER A 627 2.38 5.20 7.01
N VAL A 628 1.31 5.68 7.62
CA VAL A 628 1.11 7.09 7.96
C VAL A 628 1.14 7.28 9.46
N VAL A 629 2.13 8.02 9.94
CA VAL A 629 2.23 8.48 11.33
C VAL A 629 1.51 9.82 11.44
N VAL A 630 0.42 9.84 12.21
CA VAL A 630 -0.40 11.02 12.47
C VAL A 630 -0.21 11.45 13.90
N ALA A 631 0.22 12.69 14.12
CA ALA A 631 0.47 13.26 15.44
C ALA A 631 -0.26 14.60 15.61
N MET A 632 -0.72 14.84 16.85
CA MET A 632 -1.36 16.07 17.28
C MET A 632 -0.55 16.69 18.42
N ALA A 633 -0.19 17.96 18.28
CA ALA A 633 0.56 18.73 19.26
C ALA A 633 -0.17 20.04 19.60
N SER A 634 0.05 20.54 20.80
CA SER A 634 -0.25 21.95 21.13
C SER A 634 0.64 22.90 20.33
N GLU A 635 0.27 24.18 20.30
CA GLU A 635 1.09 25.26 19.71
C GLU A 635 2.50 25.36 20.34
N ALA A 636 2.66 24.96 21.61
CA ALA A 636 3.94 24.87 22.31
C ALA A 636 4.77 23.59 21.98
N GLY A 637 4.31 22.76 21.05
CA GLY A 637 4.99 21.52 20.64
C GLY A 637 4.81 20.33 21.60
N VAL A 638 4.03 20.47 22.68
CA VAL A 638 3.69 19.34 23.57
C VAL A 638 2.78 18.38 22.82
N MET A 639 3.17 17.10 22.74
CA MET A 639 2.38 16.05 22.11
C MET A 639 1.09 15.78 22.89
N LEU A 640 -0.06 15.83 22.21
CA LEU A 640 -1.39 15.55 22.75
C LEU A 640 -1.85 14.14 22.36
N GLY A 641 -1.52 13.68 21.15
CA GLY A 641 -1.83 12.33 20.69
C GLY A 641 -0.99 11.92 19.49
N GLY A 642 -0.83 10.61 19.28
CA GLY A 642 -0.15 10.04 18.12
C GLY A 642 -0.71 8.66 17.77
N GLN A 643 -0.82 8.38 16.47
CA GLN A 643 -1.32 7.12 15.90
C GLN A 643 -0.50 6.76 14.66
N THR A 644 -0.33 5.46 14.39
CA THR A 644 0.21 4.98 13.12
C THR A 644 -0.85 4.14 12.43
N VAL A 645 -1.15 4.46 11.19
CA VAL A 645 -2.18 3.81 10.37
C VAL A 645 -1.58 3.39 9.02
N ILE A 646 -2.27 2.54 8.26
CA ILE A 646 -1.88 2.16 6.91
C ILE A 646 -2.92 2.71 5.93
N ALA A 647 -2.48 3.36 4.86
CA ALA A 647 -3.36 3.77 3.77
C ALA A 647 -3.93 2.53 3.06
N ASN A 648 -5.23 2.47 2.87
CA ASN A 648 -5.88 1.32 2.25
C ASN A 648 -5.63 1.26 0.71
N SER A 649 -6.20 0.26 0.05
CA SER A 649 -6.08 0.05 -1.41
C SER A 649 -6.52 1.24 -2.28
N ASN A 650 -7.32 2.16 -1.73
CA ASN A 650 -7.81 3.34 -2.41
C ASN A 650 -6.98 4.60 -2.07
N GLY A 651 -5.86 4.44 -1.35
CA GLY A 651 -4.98 5.53 -0.92
C GLY A 651 -5.57 6.42 0.17
N THR A 652 -6.59 5.97 0.92
CA THR A 652 -7.15 6.75 2.05
C THR A 652 -6.74 6.17 3.40
N TRP A 653 -6.54 7.06 4.38
CA TRP A 653 -6.21 6.71 5.76
C TRP A 653 -7.12 7.47 6.74
N THR A 654 -7.37 6.85 7.90
CA THR A 654 -8.17 7.41 9.00
C THR A 654 -7.50 7.09 10.33
N ALA A 655 -7.10 8.12 11.08
CA ALA A 655 -6.57 8.01 12.43
C ALA A 655 -7.65 8.41 13.44
N ASN A 656 -8.02 7.47 14.32
CA ASN A 656 -9.03 7.66 15.35
C ASN A 656 -8.35 7.86 16.72
N PHE A 657 -8.73 8.92 17.43
CA PHE A 657 -8.25 9.25 18.77
C PHE A 657 -9.44 9.25 19.74
N ALA A 658 -9.29 8.58 20.88
CA ALA A 658 -10.37 8.43 21.83
C ALA A 658 -10.78 9.78 22.46
N ALA A 659 -12.03 9.88 22.91
CA ALA A 659 -12.52 11.02 23.70
C ALA A 659 -11.58 11.29 24.90
N GLY A 660 -11.25 12.56 25.12
CA GLY A 660 -10.27 12.98 26.14
C GLY A 660 -8.78 12.85 25.75
N THR A 661 -8.45 12.46 24.50
CA THR A 661 -7.06 12.59 23.97
C THR A 661 -6.62 14.05 23.95
N LEU A 662 -7.53 14.95 23.54
CA LEU A 662 -7.36 16.39 23.64
C LEU A 662 -7.97 16.86 24.97
N PRO A 663 -7.22 17.58 25.84
CA PRO A 663 -7.78 18.22 27.03
C PRO A 663 -8.88 19.24 26.65
N GLY A 664 -9.90 19.39 27.50
CA GLY A 664 -10.87 20.48 27.35
C GLY A 664 -10.24 21.86 27.62
N GLY A 665 -10.74 22.88 26.93
CA GLY A 665 -10.22 24.26 26.97
C GLY A 665 -10.43 24.99 25.63
N GLU A 666 -9.76 26.12 25.48
CA GLU A 666 -9.73 26.94 24.26
C GLU A 666 -8.25 27.06 23.78
N TYR A 667 -7.88 26.42 22.67
CA TYR A 667 -6.50 26.43 22.13
C TYR A 667 -6.37 25.83 20.71
N ASN A 668 -5.27 26.12 20.02
CA ASN A 668 -4.95 25.53 18.71
C ASN A 668 -4.22 24.17 18.80
N VAL A 669 -4.60 23.24 17.93
CA VAL A 669 -3.95 21.94 17.72
C VAL A 669 -3.24 21.92 16.36
N ASN A 670 -1.94 21.66 16.40
CA ASN A 670 -1.12 21.38 15.23
C ASN A 670 -1.17 19.87 14.91
N VAL A 671 -1.56 19.53 13.69
CA VAL A 671 -1.60 18.16 13.17
C VAL A 671 -0.47 17.97 12.17
N THR A 672 0.29 16.88 12.30
CA THR A 672 1.25 16.43 11.29
C THR A 672 0.92 15.02 10.85
N ALA A 673 0.93 14.76 9.55
CA ALA A 673 0.87 13.41 8.97
C ALA A 673 2.13 13.17 8.14
N ALA A 674 2.85 12.07 8.42
CA ALA A 674 4.03 11.66 7.68
C ALA A 674 3.82 10.24 7.14
N ALA A 675 3.85 10.08 5.82
CA ALA A 675 3.76 8.80 5.15
C ALA A 675 5.15 8.20 4.90
N THR A 676 5.24 6.87 4.90
CA THR A 676 6.36 6.08 4.42
C THR A 676 5.81 4.94 3.56
N ASP A 677 6.22 4.87 2.30
CA ASP A 677 5.74 3.88 1.34
C ASP A 677 6.47 2.51 1.46
N GLY A 678 6.20 1.61 0.51
CA GLY A 678 6.86 0.30 0.43
C GLY A 678 8.32 0.33 -0.03
N ALA A 679 8.77 1.41 -0.68
CA ALA A 679 10.16 1.63 -1.09
C ALA A 679 10.98 2.34 0.01
N GLY A 680 10.33 2.89 1.04
CA GLY A 680 10.93 3.66 2.11
C GLY A 680 11.06 5.16 1.82
N ASN A 681 10.40 5.69 0.78
CA ASN A 681 10.32 7.14 0.59
C ASN A 681 9.43 7.74 1.68
N THR A 682 9.66 9.01 2.02
CA THR A 682 8.88 9.71 3.05
C THR A 682 8.32 11.04 2.56
N ALA A 683 7.04 11.29 2.81
CA ALA A 683 6.42 12.61 2.64
C ALA A 683 5.78 13.06 3.95
N SER A 684 5.69 14.38 4.16
CA SER A 684 5.07 14.95 5.37
C SER A 684 4.22 16.17 5.05
N THR A 685 3.09 16.31 5.73
CA THR A 685 2.18 17.45 5.63
C THR A 685 1.67 17.86 7.01
N SER A 686 1.12 19.07 7.12
CA SER A 686 0.59 19.60 8.37
C SER A 686 -0.71 20.39 8.16
N SER A 687 -1.58 20.35 9.17
CA SER A 687 -2.82 21.14 9.23
C SER A 687 -3.06 21.62 10.67
N THR A 688 -4.05 22.46 10.89
CA THR A 688 -4.41 22.99 12.21
C THR A 688 -5.91 23.04 12.39
N PHE A 689 -6.39 22.80 13.62
CA PHE A 689 -7.77 23.06 14.02
C PHE A 689 -7.79 23.61 15.45
N ALA A 690 -8.87 24.31 15.84
CA ALA A 690 -9.02 24.81 17.20
C ALA A 690 -9.81 23.81 18.06
N VAL A 691 -9.54 23.77 19.36
CA VAL A 691 -10.40 23.15 20.37
C VAL A 691 -11.03 24.29 21.15
N ASP A 692 -12.35 24.27 21.27
CA ASP A 692 -13.10 25.19 22.13
C ASP A 692 -14.24 24.41 22.79
N THR A 693 -14.02 23.97 24.03
CA THR A 693 -15.02 23.23 24.81
C THR A 693 -15.62 24.06 25.95
N VAL A 694 -15.62 25.39 25.83
CA VAL A 694 -15.88 26.30 26.95
C VAL A 694 -16.92 27.35 26.55
N ALA A 695 -18.10 27.30 27.16
CA ALA A 695 -19.09 28.38 27.07
C ALA A 695 -19.47 28.88 28.47
N ASN A 696 -19.53 30.21 28.65
CA ASN A 696 -19.87 30.82 29.94
C ASN A 696 -20.93 31.90 29.80
N VAL A 697 -21.94 31.87 30.67
CA VAL A 697 -22.91 32.96 30.85
C VAL A 697 -23.25 33.12 32.33
N THR A 698 -23.52 34.34 32.75
CA THR A 698 -24.05 34.69 34.08
C THR A 698 -25.24 35.65 33.90
N VAL A 699 -26.13 35.69 34.89
CA VAL A 699 -27.18 36.70 35.03
C VAL A 699 -27.07 37.30 36.43
N ASP A 700 -27.09 38.62 36.52
CA ASP A 700 -27.17 39.35 37.78
C ASP A 700 -28.63 39.74 38.03
N THR A 701 -29.29 38.98 38.90
CA THR A 701 -30.61 39.35 39.43
C THR A 701 -30.51 40.09 40.76
N LEU A 702 -29.41 39.93 41.51
CA LEU A 702 -29.27 40.41 42.89
C LEU A 702 -29.18 41.94 43.00
N ASN A 703 -28.89 42.63 41.91
CA ASN A 703 -28.81 44.10 41.84
C ASN A 703 -29.87 44.72 40.90
N VAL A 704 -30.92 43.98 40.51
CA VAL A 704 -32.00 44.53 39.66
C VAL A 704 -32.71 45.66 40.40
N GLU A 705 -32.81 46.82 39.74
CA GLU A 705 -33.23 48.12 40.31
C GLU A 705 -32.52 48.56 41.61
N GLY A 706 -31.44 47.87 42.00
CA GLY A 706 -30.58 48.17 43.14
C GLY A 706 -30.83 47.32 44.40
N ASP A 707 -31.96 46.62 44.50
CA ASP A 707 -32.33 45.83 45.68
C ASP A 707 -32.96 44.45 45.38
N ASN A 708 -33.10 44.08 44.10
CA ASN A 708 -33.72 42.84 43.61
C ASN A 708 -35.25 42.74 43.82
N VAL A 709 -35.93 43.83 44.20
CA VAL A 709 -37.41 43.88 44.31
C VAL A 709 -37.97 45.00 43.44
N ILE A 710 -38.65 44.64 42.35
CA ILE A 710 -39.27 45.60 41.44
C ILE A 710 -40.58 46.11 42.06
N ASN A 711 -40.64 47.39 42.41
CA ASN A 711 -41.84 48.06 42.91
C ASN A 711 -42.77 48.56 41.78
N ILE A 712 -43.96 49.08 42.11
CA ILE A 712 -44.95 49.55 41.14
C ILE A 712 -44.45 50.71 40.25
N ALA A 713 -43.51 51.54 40.73
CA ALA A 713 -42.94 52.64 39.96
C ALA A 713 -41.94 52.09 38.93
N GLU A 714 -40.99 51.25 39.36
CA GLU A 714 -40.03 50.58 38.48
C GLU A 714 -40.72 49.66 37.46
N ALA A 715 -41.75 48.93 37.86
CA ALA A 715 -42.59 48.14 36.95
C ALA A 715 -43.28 49.01 35.88
N SER A 716 -43.61 50.27 36.21
CA SER A 716 -44.27 51.21 35.30
C SER A 716 -43.32 51.92 34.34
N ASP A 717 -42.04 52.04 34.69
CA ASP A 717 -40.98 52.58 33.80
C ASP A 717 -40.28 51.49 32.98
N GLY A 718 -40.28 50.24 33.48
CA GLY A 718 -39.61 49.08 32.89
C GLY A 718 -38.21 48.88 33.46
N VAL A 719 -37.74 47.62 33.44
CA VAL A 719 -36.58 47.16 34.22
C VAL A 719 -35.44 46.64 33.34
N GLN A 720 -34.24 46.59 33.90
CA GLN A 720 -33.05 46.13 33.19
C GLN A 720 -32.38 44.94 33.87
N ILE A 721 -32.37 43.81 33.17
CA ILE A 721 -31.62 42.61 33.58
C ILE A 721 -30.22 42.68 32.95
N THR A 722 -29.19 42.38 33.73
CA THR A 722 -27.79 42.38 33.26
C THR A 722 -27.09 41.07 33.54
N GLY A 723 -25.89 40.90 32.98
CA GLY A 723 -25.04 39.75 33.26
C GLY A 723 -23.78 39.78 32.42
N THR A 724 -23.05 38.65 32.39
CA THR A 724 -21.86 38.49 31.54
C THR A 724 -21.97 37.27 30.63
N ALA A 725 -21.25 37.30 29.53
CA ALA A 725 -21.01 36.21 28.59
C ALA A 725 -19.64 36.43 27.91
N GLU A 726 -19.25 35.59 26.96
CA GLU A 726 -18.15 35.93 26.05
C GLU A 726 -18.45 37.20 25.25
N ALA A 727 -17.40 37.94 24.86
CA ALA A 727 -17.52 39.29 24.32
C ALA A 727 -17.98 39.33 22.85
N ASN A 728 -18.92 40.23 22.53
CA ASN A 728 -19.57 40.39 21.21
C ASN A 728 -20.47 39.21 20.78
N SER A 729 -20.93 38.40 21.73
CA SER A 729 -21.65 37.16 21.48
C SER A 729 -23.15 37.28 21.83
N ARG A 730 -23.98 36.41 21.25
CA ARG A 730 -25.45 36.47 21.38
C ARG A 730 -25.93 35.82 22.68
N VAL A 731 -26.63 36.58 23.51
CA VAL A 731 -27.32 36.09 24.71
C VAL A 731 -28.83 36.22 24.52
N GLU A 732 -29.58 35.21 24.93
CA GLU A 732 -31.04 35.20 24.93
C GLU A 732 -31.55 35.11 26.37
N VAL A 733 -32.25 36.17 26.80
CA VAL A 733 -32.68 36.41 28.18
C VAL A 733 -34.19 36.28 28.24
N ASP A 734 -34.68 35.36 29.07
CA ASP A 734 -36.08 35.18 29.43
C ASP A 734 -36.33 35.77 30.83
N PHE A 735 -37.32 36.64 30.95
CA PHE A 735 -37.84 37.18 32.21
C PHE A 735 -39.33 36.84 32.29
N GLY A 736 -39.68 35.83 33.10
CA GLY A 736 -41.08 35.42 33.31
C GLY A 736 -41.87 34.95 32.08
N GLY A 737 -41.19 34.59 30.97
CA GLY A 737 -41.79 34.24 29.69
C GLY A 737 -41.67 35.34 28.62
N ALA A 738 -41.20 36.54 28.97
CA ALA A 738 -40.83 37.58 28.02
C ALA A 738 -39.37 37.40 27.60
N THR A 739 -39.09 37.25 26.30
CA THR A 739 -37.71 37.02 25.82
C THR A 739 -37.10 38.23 25.11
N ARG A 740 -35.79 38.41 25.29
CA ARG A 740 -34.97 39.45 24.64
C ARG A 740 -33.67 38.82 24.12
N THR A 741 -33.28 39.19 22.90
CA THR A 741 -31.96 38.85 22.35
C THR A 741 -31.06 40.07 22.44
N VAL A 742 -29.88 39.89 23.02
CA VAL A 742 -28.89 40.95 23.22
C VAL A 742 -27.51 40.47 22.77
N ILE A 743 -26.59 41.40 22.55
CA ILE A 743 -25.18 41.13 22.26
C ILE A 743 -24.36 41.68 23.44
N SER A 744 -23.44 40.88 23.97
CA SER A 744 -22.49 41.34 24.98
C SER A 744 -21.49 42.36 24.40
N ASP A 745 -21.01 43.28 25.22
CA ASP A 745 -19.99 44.26 24.83
C ASP A 745 -18.60 43.62 24.66
N SER A 746 -17.61 44.43 24.29
CA SER A 746 -16.22 43.98 24.13
C SER A 746 -15.54 43.51 25.43
N ASN A 747 -16.19 43.69 26.59
CA ASN A 747 -15.74 43.25 27.90
C ASN A 747 -16.56 42.06 28.42
N GLY A 748 -17.54 41.56 27.65
CA GLY A 748 -18.43 40.46 28.02
C GLY A 748 -19.70 40.85 28.76
N ASN A 749 -19.98 42.13 29.02
CA ASN A 749 -21.19 42.56 29.74
C ASN A 749 -22.38 42.61 28.80
N TRP A 750 -23.56 42.15 29.22
CA TRP A 750 -24.80 42.29 28.46
C TRP A 750 -25.92 42.91 29.32
N GLN A 751 -26.89 43.52 28.66
CA GLN A 751 -28.05 44.16 29.29
C GLN A 751 -29.29 43.98 28.42
N ALA A 752 -30.39 43.50 29.02
CA ALA A 752 -31.68 43.31 28.40
C ALA A 752 -32.74 44.19 29.08
N SER A 753 -33.39 45.05 28.29
CA SER A 753 -34.48 45.91 28.76
C SER A 753 -35.84 45.24 28.58
N PHE A 754 -36.63 45.25 29.67
CA PHE A 754 -38.00 44.76 29.73
C PHE A 754 -38.92 45.95 29.97
N GLY A 755 -39.87 46.17 29.06
CA GLY A 755 -40.80 47.28 29.16
C GLY A 755 -41.90 47.01 30.19
N PRO A 756 -42.74 48.02 30.52
CA PRO A 756 -43.78 47.87 31.53
C PRO A 756 -44.80 46.76 31.26
N SER A 757 -44.98 46.36 29.99
CA SER A 757 -45.85 45.23 29.62
C SER A 757 -45.23 43.85 29.87
N ASP A 758 -43.92 43.77 30.08
CA ASP A 758 -43.19 42.54 30.38
C ASP A 758 -43.13 42.28 31.90
N VAL A 759 -43.38 43.30 32.73
CA VAL A 759 -43.38 43.20 34.21
C VAL A 759 -44.82 43.02 34.72
N PRO A 760 -45.12 41.95 35.49
CA PRO A 760 -46.44 41.79 36.09
C PRO A 760 -46.75 42.89 37.12
N ALA A 761 -47.91 43.54 36.99
CA ALA A 761 -48.39 44.54 37.94
C ALA A 761 -49.61 44.02 38.73
N GLY A 762 -49.82 44.55 39.94
CA GLY A 762 -50.89 44.12 40.84
C GLY A 762 -50.60 42.80 41.56
N VAL A 763 -49.32 42.45 41.72
CA VAL A 763 -48.84 41.20 42.31
C VAL A 763 -47.67 41.41 43.25
N GLU A 764 -47.51 40.46 44.17
CA GLU A 764 -46.28 40.17 44.92
C GLU A 764 -45.87 38.73 44.58
N THR A 765 -44.77 38.54 43.85
CA THR A 765 -44.32 37.22 43.38
C THR A 765 -42.85 37.23 42.96
N THR A 766 -42.21 36.06 43.01
CA THR A 766 -40.88 35.86 42.41
C THR A 766 -41.01 35.50 40.93
N ILE A 767 -40.25 36.18 40.06
CA ILE A 767 -40.17 35.92 38.62
C ILE A 767 -38.85 35.21 38.28
N PRO A 768 -38.88 34.07 37.57
CA PRO A 768 -37.67 33.40 37.12
C PRO A 768 -37.03 34.17 35.96
N VAL A 769 -35.70 34.21 35.97
CA VAL A 769 -34.88 34.80 34.92
C VAL A 769 -33.91 33.77 34.39
N GLN A 770 -33.83 33.59 33.08
CA GLN A 770 -32.90 32.68 32.43
C GLN A 770 -32.10 33.41 31.36
N ALA A 771 -30.78 33.39 31.45
CA ALA A 771 -29.89 33.80 30.38
C ALA A 771 -29.29 32.54 29.71
N SER A 772 -29.56 32.38 28.42
CA SER A 772 -29.02 31.30 27.60
C SER A 772 -28.05 31.85 26.56
N PHE A 773 -27.01 31.07 26.28
CA PHE A 773 -25.87 31.49 25.48
C PHE A 773 -25.44 30.37 24.53
N THR A 774 -24.99 30.76 23.34
CA THR A 774 -24.30 29.89 22.39
C THR A 774 -23.10 30.64 21.81
N ASP A 775 -21.92 30.03 21.90
CA ASP A 775 -20.68 30.60 21.36
C ASP A 775 -20.54 30.38 19.85
N ALA A 776 -19.36 30.67 19.31
CA ALA A 776 -19.07 30.49 17.89
C ALA A 776 -18.83 29.02 17.49
N ALA A 777 -18.38 28.16 18.41
CA ALA A 777 -18.16 26.73 18.21
C ALA A 777 -19.46 25.89 18.38
N GLY A 778 -20.52 26.51 18.90
CA GLY A 778 -21.81 25.89 19.18
C GLY A 778 -21.94 25.28 20.57
N ASN A 779 -21.01 25.53 21.50
CA ASN A 779 -21.25 25.16 22.90
C ASN A 779 -22.37 26.03 23.48
N THR A 780 -23.12 25.50 24.43
CA THR A 780 -24.22 26.23 25.08
C THR A 780 -24.04 26.31 26.58
N ALA A 781 -24.41 27.45 27.15
CA ALA A 781 -24.44 27.68 28.59
C ALA A 781 -25.76 28.32 29.00
N VAL A 782 -26.20 28.05 30.23
CA VAL A 782 -27.44 28.61 30.79
C VAL A 782 -27.19 29.04 32.24
N ALA A 783 -27.49 30.30 32.53
CA ALA A 783 -27.56 30.83 33.89
C ALA A 783 -29.02 31.10 34.26
N ASN A 784 -29.38 30.84 35.52
CA ASN A 784 -30.71 31.08 36.05
C ASN A 784 -30.61 31.94 37.30
N GLY A 785 -31.57 32.84 37.47
CA GLY A 785 -31.75 33.67 38.65
C GLY A 785 -33.24 33.91 38.89
N THR A 786 -33.53 34.76 39.86
CA THR A 786 -34.88 35.16 40.22
C THR A 786 -34.88 36.62 40.67
N VAL A 787 -35.90 37.37 40.29
CA VAL A 787 -36.15 38.74 40.75
C VAL A 787 -37.50 38.74 41.48
N GLU A 788 -37.62 39.48 42.57
CA GLU A 788 -38.90 39.67 43.25
C GLU A 788 -39.64 40.86 42.61
N VAL A 789 -40.96 40.75 42.47
CA VAL A 789 -41.83 41.80 41.95
C VAL A 789 -42.91 42.00 42.99
N ASP A 790 -42.92 43.17 43.63
CA ASP A 790 -43.87 43.52 44.68
C ASP A 790 -44.45 44.89 44.35
N THR A 791 -45.66 44.91 43.78
CA THR A 791 -46.27 46.10 43.16
C THR A 791 -47.56 46.55 43.86
N ILE A 792 -47.78 46.08 45.09
CA ILE A 792 -49.02 46.26 45.86
C ILE A 792 -48.70 46.48 47.34
N VAL A 793 -49.54 47.24 48.04
CA VAL A 793 -49.54 47.24 49.51
C VAL A 793 -50.59 46.26 49.99
N ARG A 794 -50.27 45.41 50.99
CA ARG A 794 -51.28 44.55 51.61
C ARG A 794 -51.80 45.11 52.93
N ASN A 795 -53.01 44.70 53.27
CA ASN A 795 -53.64 44.89 54.58
C ASN A 795 -53.80 46.35 55.04
N LEU A 796 -53.84 47.33 54.13
CA LEU A 796 -54.21 48.70 54.48
C LEU A 796 -55.67 48.74 54.98
N SER A 797 -55.86 49.23 56.21
CA SER A 797 -57.19 49.41 56.82
C SER A 797 -57.19 50.51 57.87
N VAL A 798 -58.38 51.04 58.17
CA VAL A 798 -58.68 51.94 59.29
C VAL A 798 -59.62 51.20 60.24
N ALA A 799 -59.35 51.25 61.55
CA ALA A 799 -60.25 50.75 62.56
C ALA A 799 -61.42 51.73 62.78
N PRO A 800 -62.57 51.29 63.33
CA PRO A 800 -63.65 52.20 63.74
C PRO A 800 -63.13 53.30 64.67
N VAL A 801 -63.67 54.50 64.49
CA VAL A 801 -63.43 55.63 65.40
C VAL A 801 -64.31 55.48 66.62
N THR A 802 -63.73 55.74 67.79
CA THR A 802 -64.33 55.82 69.14
C THR A 802 -65.02 54.53 69.64
N GLY A 803 -65.87 53.90 68.83
CA GLY A 803 -66.42 52.54 68.98
C GLY A 803 -67.81 52.40 68.34
N GLU A 804 -68.57 53.48 68.44
CA GLU A 804 -69.88 53.85 67.93
C GLU A 804 -69.80 54.65 66.62
N GLY A 805 -68.66 55.29 66.33
CA GLY A 805 -68.34 55.91 65.04
C GLY A 805 -68.78 57.37 64.90
N VAL A 806 -69.15 57.97 66.02
CA VAL A 806 -69.36 59.40 66.21
C VAL A 806 -68.40 59.83 67.32
N VAL A 807 -67.78 61.01 67.18
CA VAL A 807 -66.97 61.61 68.25
C VAL A 807 -67.86 62.62 68.98
N ASP A 808 -68.18 62.35 70.23
CA ASP A 808 -69.02 63.22 71.07
C ASP A 808 -68.24 64.44 71.65
N ALA A 809 -68.90 65.29 72.45
CA ALA A 809 -68.28 66.46 73.07
C ALA A 809 -67.13 66.09 74.04
N GLY A 810 -67.34 65.09 74.90
CA GLY A 810 -66.35 64.61 75.86
C GLY A 810 -65.14 63.95 75.18
N GLU A 811 -65.35 63.21 74.10
CA GLU A 811 -64.31 62.58 73.28
C GLU A 811 -63.51 63.60 72.46
N ALA A 812 -64.16 64.66 71.96
CA ALA A 812 -63.47 65.78 71.31
C ALA A 812 -62.68 66.64 72.34
N GLY A 813 -63.24 66.83 73.53
CA GLY A 813 -62.62 67.55 74.64
C GLY A 813 -61.40 66.83 75.23
N THR A 814 -61.45 65.50 75.35
CA THR A 814 -60.33 64.68 75.87
C THR A 814 -59.35 64.21 74.79
N GLY A 815 -59.79 64.10 73.54
CA GLY A 815 -59.01 63.66 72.39
C GLY A 815 -58.91 62.14 72.24
N PHE A 816 -58.98 61.65 71.00
CA PHE A 816 -59.01 60.22 70.67
C PHE A 816 -57.82 59.76 69.83
N THR A 817 -57.65 58.44 69.70
CA THR A 817 -56.59 57.82 68.87
C THR A 817 -57.19 56.98 67.76
N LEU A 818 -56.91 57.35 66.51
CA LEU A 818 -57.18 56.50 65.36
C LEU A 818 -56.15 55.38 65.28
N THR A 819 -56.60 54.19 64.88
CA THR A 819 -55.74 53.04 64.66
C THR A 819 -56.11 52.33 63.36
N GLY A 820 -55.25 51.43 62.89
CA GLY A 820 -55.52 50.59 61.74
C GLY A 820 -54.36 49.64 61.43
N THR A 821 -54.35 49.09 60.23
CA THR A 821 -53.26 48.23 59.73
C THR A 821 -52.74 48.70 58.38
N THR A 822 -51.53 48.27 58.06
CA THR A 822 -50.86 48.34 56.75
C THR A 822 -49.91 47.14 56.63
N GLU A 823 -49.05 47.12 55.61
CA GLU A 823 -47.98 46.14 55.42
C GLU A 823 -46.99 46.18 56.60
N ALA A 824 -46.59 45.01 57.12
CA ALA A 824 -45.53 44.93 58.11
C ALA A 824 -44.20 45.43 57.52
N GLY A 825 -43.61 46.46 58.15
CA GLY A 825 -42.41 47.12 57.65
C GLY A 825 -42.67 48.29 56.69
N ALA A 826 -43.93 48.75 56.56
CA ALA A 826 -44.25 50.00 55.86
C ALA A 826 -43.35 51.16 56.30
N GLN A 827 -42.86 51.94 55.33
CA GLN A 827 -41.96 53.07 55.56
C GLN A 827 -42.69 54.29 56.12
N GLU A 828 -43.92 54.53 55.68
CA GLU A 828 -44.71 55.71 56.04
C GLU A 828 -46.21 55.39 56.09
N VAL A 829 -46.92 55.99 57.06
CA VAL A 829 -48.38 56.07 57.11
C VAL A 829 -48.74 57.50 57.50
N MET A 830 -49.54 58.16 56.66
CA MET A 830 -50.02 59.53 56.85
C MET A 830 -51.54 59.53 56.94
N VAL A 831 -52.07 60.22 57.95
CA VAL A 831 -53.51 60.31 58.22
C VAL A 831 -53.96 61.77 58.09
N THR A 832 -55.01 62.01 57.32
CA THR A 832 -55.65 63.32 57.16
C THR A 832 -57.09 63.23 57.65
N PHE A 833 -57.50 64.13 58.54
CA PHE A 833 -58.87 64.18 59.07
C PHE A 833 -59.38 65.62 59.03
N HIS A 834 -60.56 65.83 58.44
CA HIS A 834 -61.22 67.12 58.31
C HIS A 834 -60.27 68.20 57.70
N THR A 835 -60.18 69.38 58.31
CA THR A 835 -59.31 70.49 57.90
C THR A 835 -57.94 70.46 58.57
N LEU A 836 -57.63 69.41 59.36
CA LEU A 836 -56.36 69.27 60.04
C LEU A 836 -55.24 68.92 59.04
N PRO A 837 -54.00 69.40 59.27
CA PRO A 837 -52.86 69.02 58.44
C PRO A 837 -52.61 67.51 58.56
N ALA A 838 -52.20 66.87 57.47
CA ALA A 838 -51.85 65.45 57.45
C ALA A 838 -50.77 65.13 58.51
N ARG A 839 -50.99 64.10 59.32
CA ARG A 839 -50.13 63.69 60.43
C ARG A 839 -49.48 62.33 60.15
N PRO A 840 -48.19 62.13 60.45
CA PRO A 840 -47.58 60.81 60.44
C PRO A 840 -48.14 59.96 61.59
N ALA A 841 -48.49 58.72 61.30
CA ALA A 841 -48.85 57.72 62.30
C ALA A 841 -47.60 57.01 62.85
N THR A 842 -47.69 56.49 64.08
CA THR A 842 -46.70 55.56 64.64
C THR A 842 -46.98 54.17 64.08
N ILE A 843 -45.98 53.56 63.42
CA ILE A 843 -46.09 52.23 62.80
C ILE A 843 -45.43 51.16 63.69
N GLY A 844 -46.16 50.11 64.01
CA GLY A 844 -45.70 48.91 64.70
C GLY A 844 -44.99 47.93 63.77
N ALA A 845 -44.14 47.07 64.32
CA ALA A 845 -43.36 46.09 63.55
C ALA A 845 -44.23 45.01 62.86
N ASP A 846 -45.50 44.89 63.24
CA ASP A 846 -46.51 44.01 62.65
C ASP A 846 -47.39 44.69 61.59
N GLY A 847 -47.16 45.97 61.30
CA GLY A 847 -47.99 46.77 60.38
C GLY A 847 -49.21 47.41 61.05
N SER A 848 -49.42 47.27 62.36
CA SER A 848 -50.38 48.12 63.07
C SER A 848 -49.93 49.59 63.01
N TRP A 849 -50.86 50.53 62.92
CA TRP A 849 -50.53 51.97 62.98
C TRP A 849 -51.50 52.72 63.90
N SER A 850 -51.04 53.84 64.46
CA SER A 850 -51.87 54.72 65.30
C SER A 850 -51.50 56.20 65.17
N VAL A 851 -52.49 57.09 65.27
CA VAL A 851 -52.30 58.55 65.37
C VAL A 851 -53.26 59.13 66.39
N THR A 852 -52.77 60.00 67.26
CA THR A 852 -53.56 60.65 68.31
C THR A 852 -53.91 62.09 67.93
N PHE A 853 -55.15 62.47 68.22
CA PHE A 853 -55.62 63.85 68.27
C PHE A 853 -55.79 64.21 69.75
N GLY A 854 -55.23 65.34 70.15
CA GLY A 854 -55.25 65.79 71.54
C GLY A 854 -56.54 66.54 71.92
N PRO A 855 -56.69 66.87 73.21
CA PRO A 855 -57.75 67.73 73.71
C PRO A 855 -57.99 68.97 72.86
N ASN A 856 -59.25 69.21 72.47
CA ASN A 856 -59.67 70.40 71.72
C ASN A 856 -58.95 70.62 70.37
N GLU A 857 -58.29 69.60 69.80
CA GLU A 857 -57.75 69.66 68.43
C GLU A 857 -58.80 69.43 67.35
N ILE A 858 -59.93 68.82 67.72
CA ILE A 858 -61.07 68.59 66.83
C ILE A 858 -61.97 69.84 66.85
N PRO A 859 -62.32 70.42 65.70
CA PRO A 859 -63.31 71.49 65.64
C PRO A 859 -64.65 71.04 66.24
N GLN A 860 -65.27 71.89 67.06
CA GLN A 860 -66.60 71.63 67.63
C GLN A 860 -67.73 71.80 66.60
N GLY A 861 -68.85 71.12 66.87
CA GLY A 861 -70.12 71.16 66.13
C GLY A 861 -70.42 69.86 65.36
N GLU A 862 -71.66 69.74 64.85
CA GLU A 862 -72.12 68.57 64.09
C GLU A 862 -71.55 68.55 62.64
N TYR A 863 -70.72 67.56 62.30
CA TYR A 863 -70.30 67.30 60.91
C TYR A 863 -69.81 65.86 60.63
N THR A 864 -69.87 65.44 59.37
CA THR A 864 -69.17 64.25 58.88
C THR A 864 -67.94 64.63 58.06
N SER A 865 -66.79 63.97 58.31
CA SER A 865 -65.58 64.10 57.52
C SER A 865 -64.95 62.74 57.21
N ASP A 866 -64.35 62.61 56.03
CA ASP A 866 -63.47 61.50 55.73
C ASP A 866 -62.16 61.59 56.55
N VAL A 867 -61.72 60.43 57.06
CA VAL A 867 -60.33 60.13 57.41
C VAL A 867 -59.70 59.45 56.20
N THR A 868 -58.74 60.12 55.57
CA THR A 868 -57.92 59.52 54.50
C THR A 868 -56.59 59.08 55.07
N VAL A 869 -56.26 57.80 54.89
CA VAL A 869 -54.98 57.20 55.27
C VAL A 869 -54.23 56.79 54.01
N THR A 870 -53.01 57.31 53.84
CA THR A 870 -52.09 56.91 52.78
C THR A 870 -50.89 56.19 53.40
N THR A 871 -50.43 55.12 52.78
CA THR A 871 -49.26 54.35 53.24
C THR A 871 -48.23 54.23 52.12
N ILE A 872 -46.96 54.07 52.49
CA ILE A 872 -45.90 53.56 51.61
C ILE A 872 -45.34 52.30 52.28
N ASP A 873 -45.33 51.17 51.56
CA ASP A 873 -44.85 49.90 52.11
C ASP A 873 -43.31 49.83 52.23
N ARG A 874 -42.78 48.64 52.54
CA ARG A 874 -41.34 48.41 52.71
C ARG A 874 -40.54 48.59 51.40
N ASN A 875 -41.17 48.39 50.24
CA ASN A 875 -40.55 48.41 48.90
C ASN A 875 -40.85 49.68 48.10
N GLY A 876 -41.62 50.61 48.66
CA GLY A 876 -41.92 51.91 48.07
C GLY A 876 -43.28 52.00 47.36
N ASN A 877 -44.13 50.96 47.44
CA ASN A 877 -45.46 51.00 46.85
C ASN A 877 -46.39 51.90 47.68
N PRO A 878 -47.08 52.87 47.07
CA PRO A 878 -48.09 53.67 47.75
C PRO A 878 -49.49 53.02 47.66
N ASP A 879 -50.30 53.14 48.71
CA ASP A 879 -51.74 52.83 48.69
C ASP A 879 -52.52 53.83 49.57
N SER A 880 -53.85 53.91 49.38
CA SER A 880 -54.71 54.78 50.17
C SER A 880 -56.11 54.24 50.42
N VAL A 881 -56.62 54.48 51.63
CA VAL A 881 -57.98 54.16 52.07
C VAL A 881 -58.64 55.40 52.66
N SER A 882 -59.95 55.55 52.50
CA SER A 882 -60.73 56.64 53.08
C SER A 882 -61.97 56.09 53.78
N THR A 883 -62.26 56.57 54.99
CA THR A 883 -63.41 56.16 55.80
C THR A 883 -64.10 57.37 56.42
N PRO A 884 -65.43 57.53 56.30
CA PRO A 884 -66.16 58.63 56.91
C PRO A 884 -66.26 58.47 58.43
N VAL A 885 -66.24 59.61 59.12
CA VAL A 885 -66.33 59.74 60.58
C VAL A 885 -67.23 60.92 60.89
N THR A 886 -68.17 60.77 61.83
CA THR A 886 -69.00 61.89 62.30
C THR A 886 -68.43 62.44 63.60
N VAL A 887 -68.61 63.74 63.80
CA VAL A 887 -68.29 64.50 65.03
C VAL A 887 -69.58 65.23 65.41
N ASP A 888 -69.96 65.17 66.68
CA ASP A 888 -71.16 65.82 67.20
C ASP A 888 -70.93 66.25 68.66
N THR A 889 -70.53 67.52 68.82
CA THR A 889 -70.16 68.09 70.13
C THR A 889 -71.18 69.13 70.61
N GLU A 890 -72.44 69.04 70.19
CA GLU A 890 -73.49 70.01 70.56
C GLU A 890 -74.24 69.51 71.81
N VAL A 891 -73.92 70.10 72.97
CA VAL A 891 -74.48 69.72 74.28
C VAL A 891 -75.90 70.28 74.44
N PRO A 892 -76.87 69.50 74.96
CA PRO A 892 -78.25 69.98 75.18
C PRO A 892 -78.36 71.01 76.33
N ASP A 893 -79.42 71.83 76.30
CA ASP A 893 -79.70 72.83 77.34
C ASP A 893 -80.14 72.17 78.68
N ALA A 894 -79.61 72.65 79.81
CA ALA A 894 -79.96 72.15 81.15
C ALA A 894 -81.47 72.38 81.50
N PRO A 895 -82.24 71.35 81.95
CA PRO A 895 -83.70 71.46 82.12
C PRO A 895 -84.14 72.41 83.26
N MET A 896 -84.66 73.59 82.92
CA MET A 896 -85.16 74.53 83.93
C MET A 896 -86.46 74.07 84.60
N VAL A 897 -86.57 74.21 85.94
CA VAL A 897 -87.84 74.04 86.67
C VAL A 897 -88.66 75.32 86.59
N ILE A 898 -89.93 75.20 86.23
CA ILE A 898 -90.85 76.34 86.07
C ILE A 898 -92.00 76.35 87.09
N SER A 899 -92.32 75.20 87.70
CA SER A 899 -93.25 75.10 88.84
C SER A 899 -93.07 73.81 89.63
N TYR A 900 -93.50 73.82 90.89
CA TYR A 900 -93.50 72.66 91.77
C TYR A 900 -94.77 72.63 92.65
N THR A 901 -95.06 71.48 93.27
CA THR A 901 -96.16 71.33 94.24
C THR A 901 -95.70 70.63 95.53
N GLU A 902 -95.63 71.41 96.60
CA GLU A 902 -95.44 70.93 97.98
C GLU A 902 -96.68 70.24 98.56
N PHE A 903 -96.45 69.29 99.47
CA PHE A 903 -97.53 68.67 100.23
C PHE A 903 -98.07 69.59 101.34
N THR A 904 -99.38 69.52 101.65
CA THR A 904 -100.15 70.55 102.40
C THR A 904 -99.73 70.83 103.86
N ASN A 905 -98.65 70.22 104.36
CA ASN A 905 -98.07 70.45 105.68
C ASN A 905 -96.60 70.93 105.64
N GLY A 906 -95.97 71.11 104.45
CA GLY A 906 -94.54 71.44 104.32
C GLY A 906 -93.66 70.29 104.79
N SER A 907 -93.57 69.22 103.99
CA SER A 907 -92.85 67.98 104.33
C SER A 907 -92.48 67.15 103.08
N GLY A 908 -92.19 67.81 101.96
CA GLY A 908 -91.79 67.17 100.70
C GLY A 908 -92.50 67.69 99.44
N VAL A 909 -91.86 67.47 98.29
CA VAL A 909 -92.34 67.82 96.95
C VAL A 909 -92.97 66.61 96.27
N SER A 910 -94.11 66.83 95.62
CA SER A 910 -94.95 65.77 94.99
C SER A 910 -94.98 65.80 93.46
N ASN A 911 -94.63 66.94 92.87
CA ASN A 911 -94.56 67.15 91.43
C ASN A 911 -93.64 68.34 91.16
N ILE A 912 -92.90 68.28 90.04
CA ILE A 912 -92.23 69.41 89.42
C ILE A 912 -92.60 69.48 87.93
N SER A 913 -92.49 70.66 87.35
CA SER A 913 -92.65 70.91 85.91
C SER A 913 -91.40 71.57 85.37
N THR A 914 -90.86 71.07 84.27
CA THR A 914 -89.77 71.74 83.53
C THR A 914 -90.27 72.36 82.23
N GLU A 915 -89.41 73.10 81.55
CA GLU A 915 -89.60 73.38 80.12
C GLU A 915 -89.64 72.08 79.29
N LEU A 916 -90.19 72.17 78.08
CA LEU A 916 -90.34 71.03 77.17
C LEU A 916 -89.13 70.97 76.21
N THR A 917 -88.33 69.91 76.31
CA THR A 917 -87.26 69.57 75.35
C THR A 917 -87.65 68.36 74.48
N ASP A 918 -86.97 68.17 73.36
CA ASP A 918 -86.98 66.96 72.52
C ASP A 918 -85.95 65.90 72.99
N ASP A 919 -85.06 66.25 73.93
CA ASP A 919 -84.01 65.40 74.52
C ASP A 919 -84.56 64.42 75.58
N ILE A 920 -83.72 63.48 76.03
CA ILE A 920 -84.10 62.49 77.05
C ILE A 920 -83.95 63.09 78.45
N VAL A 921 -85.07 63.35 79.13
CA VAL A 921 -85.07 63.87 80.50
C VAL A 921 -85.21 62.78 81.57
N ALA A 922 -84.22 62.68 82.45
CA ALA A 922 -84.18 61.76 83.59
C ALA A 922 -84.14 62.53 84.93
N ILE A 923 -84.84 62.04 85.97
CA ILE A 923 -84.78 62.63 87.32
C ILE A 923 -84.19 61.64 88.32
N SER A 924 -83.09 62.04 88.94
CA SER A 924 -82.46 61.38 90.09
C SER A 924 -82.73 62.16 91.38
N GLN A 925 -82.80 61.47 92.52
CA GLN A 925 -82.81 62.08 93.85
C GLN A 925 -81.47 61.82 94.52
N ILE A 926 -80.87 62.88 95.07
CA ILE A 926 -79.76 62.79 96.01
C ILE A 926 -80.32 62.95 97.42
N ASN A 927 -80.25 61.90 98.21
CA ASN A 927 -80.69 61.92 99.61
C ASN A 927 -79.72 62.75 100.48
N SER A 928 -80.15 63.19 101.67
CA SER A 928 -79.32 63.99 102.60
C SER A 928 -78.04 63.30 103.11
N ASP A 929 -77.85 62.01 102.83
CA ASP A 929 -76.62 61.25 103.11
C ASP A 929 -75.71 61.07 101.88
N GLY A 930 -76.06 61.64 100.72
CA GLY A 930 -75.34 61.52 99.45
C GLY A 930 -75.64 60.23 98.67
N VAL A 931 -76.67 59.47 99.04
CA VAL A 931 -77.09 58.31 98.24
C VAL A 931 -77.99 58.77 97.08
N ILE A 932 -77.56 58.53 95.85
CA ILE A 932 -78.35 58.73 94.63
C ILE A 932 -79.36 57.58 94.49
N SER A 933 -80.58 57.90 94.05
CA SER A 933 -81.59 56.94 93.60
C SER A 933 -82.48 57.53 92.50
N ASP A 934 -82.74 56.76 91.44
CA ASP A 934 -83.68 57.12 90.37
C ASP A 934 -85.06 57.47 90.96
N VAL A 935 -85.66 58.57 90.51
CA VAL A 935 -87.02 58.93 90.90
C VAL A 935 -88.02 58.22 89.99
N ALA A 936 -88.95 57.48 90.58
CA ALA A 936 -90.08 56.94 89.83
C ALA A 936 -91.16 58.03 89.68
N TYR A 937 -91.44 58.44 88.45
CA TYR A 937 -92.47 59.43 88.11
C TYR A 937 -93.37 58.98 86.96
N ASP A 938 -94.59 59.53 86.92
CA ASP A 938 -95.42 59.58 85.72
C ASP A 938 -95.21 60.95 85.05
N THR A 939 -94.85 60.97 83.77
CA THR A 939 -94.73 62.20 82.96
C THR A 939 -96.03 62.51 82.20
N ASP A 940 -96.43 63.77 82.15
CA ASP A 940 -97.39 64.29 81.16
C ASP A 940 -96.83 65.57 80.51
N THR A 941 -97.33 65.95 79.34
CA THR A 941 -96.95 67.20 78.69
C THR A 941 -98.09 68.19 78.78
N THR A 942 -97.92 69.29 79.52
CA THR A 942 -98.89 70.38 79.51
C THR A 942 -98.62 71.30 78.33
N PRO A 943 -99.54 71.42 77.36
CA PRO A 943 -99.35 72.32 76.23
C PRO A 943 -99.45 73.79 76.67
N ALA A 944 -98.66 74.63 75.99
CA ALA A 944 -98.68 76.08 76.13
C ALA A 944 -100.10 76.65 75.94
N ILE A 945 -100.44 77.63 76.77
CA ILE A 945 -101.65 78.44 76.63
C ILE A 945 -101.19 79.89 76.48
N ALA A 946 -101.18 80.38 75.24
CA ALA A 946 -100.61 81.66 74.86
C ALA A 946 -101.05 82.83 75.78
N GLY A 947 -100.08 83.45 76.45
CA GLY A 947 -100.29 84.55 77.39
C GLY A 947 -100.83 84.14 78.77
N VAL A 948 -100.78 82.85 79.10
CA VAL A 948 -101.20 82.29 80.41
C VAL A 948 -100.12 81.39 81.00
N ARG A 949 -99.52 80.50 80.19
CA ARG A 949 -98.35 79.68 80.52
C ARG A 949 -97.70 79.15 79.23
N ASP A 950 -96.42 78.81 79.31
CA ASP A 950 -95.71 78.13 78.23
C ASP A 950 -95.92 76.60 78.30
N ALA A 951 -95.26 75.83 77.43
CA ALA A 951 -95.37 74.38 77.40
C ALA A 951 -94.42 73.76 78.43
N SER A 952 -94.85 72.69 79.08
CA SER A 952 -94.13 72.07 80.19
C SER A 952 -94.11 70.56 80.08
N LEU A 953 -93.05 69.96 80.62
CA LEU A 953 -93.00 68.55 80.95
C LEU A 953 -93.27 68.40 82.45
N ASP A 954 -94.43 67.84 82.80
CA ASP A 954 -94.88 67.67 84.18
C ASP A 954 -94.47 66.30 84.72
N PHE A 955 -93.68 66.28 85.79
CA PHE A 955 -93.22 65.08 86.48
C PHE A 955 -94.00 64.92 87.78
N THR A 956 -94.91 63.95 87.83
CA THR A 956 -95.63 63.60 89.07
C THR A 956 -94.91 62.44 89.75
N PHE A 957 -94.37 62.67 90.93
CA PHE A 957 -93.60 61.66 91.65
C PHE A 957 -94.51 60.58 92.25
N ASN A 958 -94.16 59.31 92.05
CA ASN A 958 -94.93 58.17 92.55
C ASN A 958 -94.83 58.02 94.07
N GLU A 959 -93.72 58.47 94.65
CA GLU A 959 -93.54 58.68 96.10
C GLU A 959 -93.12 60.12 96.35
N LEU A 960 -93.45 60.67 97.52
CA LEU A 960 -93.12 62.06 97.87
C LEU A 960 -91.61 62.19 98.08
N ILE A 961 -90.97 63.16 97.42
CA ILE A 961 -89.56 63.46 97.66
C ILE A 961 -89.45 64.26 98.96
N PRO A 962 -88.77 63.73 100.00
CA PRO A 962 -88.71 64.37 101.31
C PRO A 962 -87.78 65.59 101.32
N ASP A 963 -88.15 66.55 102.15
CA ASP A 963 -87.33 67.68 102.58
C ASP A 963 -85.91 67.25 102.96
N GLY A 964 -84.93 68.11 102.69
CA GLY A 964 -83.49 67.85 102.85
C GLY A 964 -82.85 66.98 101.75
N SER A 965 -83.60 66.61 100.71
CA SER A 965 -83.05 66.00 99.50
C SER A 965 -82.75 67.04 98.42
N SER A 966 -81.97 66.66 97.42
CA SER A 966 -81.90 67.37 96.13
C SER A 966 -82.41 66.47 95.01
N LEU A 967 -82.83 67.07 93.90
CA LEU A 967 -83.09 66.37 92.64
C LEU A 967 -82.04 66.78 91.61
N VAL A 968 -81.68 65.86 90.71
CA VAL A 968 -80.90 66.17 89.50
C VAL A 968 -81.77 65.81 88.31
N ILE A 969 -82.07 66.80 87.47
CA ILE A 969 -82.85 66.64 86.24
C ILE A 969 -81.87 66.66 85.08
N ASN A 970 -81.50 65.51 84.54
CA ASN A 970 -80.54 65.38 83.45
C ASN A 970 -81.25 65.44 82.09
N SER A 971 -80.65 66.10 81.10
CA SER A 971 -81.02 66.06 79.67
C SER A 971 -79.89 65.38 78.90
N GLU A 972 -80.19 64.33 78.13
CA GLU A 972 -79.21 63.60 77.31
C GLU A 972 -79.67 63.61 75.84
N ASP A 973 -78.75 63.90 74.91
CA ASP A 973 -79.03 63.90 73.47
C ASP A 973 -78.99 62.47 72.86
N THR A 974 -78.83 62.35 71.53
CA THR A 974 -78.79 61.02 70.88
C THR A 974 -77.39 60.43 70.67
N VAL A 975 -76.33 61.18 70.97
CA VAL A 975 -74.92 60.74 70.88
C VAL A 975 -74.28 60.55 72.25
N GLY A 976 -74.87 61.13 73.31
CA GLY A 976 -74.45 60.98 74.71
C GLY A 976 -73.98 62.27 75.36
N ASN A 977 -74.11 63.43 74.71
CA ASN A 977 -73.85 64.71 75.37
C ASN A 977 -74.98 65.00 76.37
N GLU A 978 -74.65 65.42 77.59
CA GLU A 978 -75.65 65.66 78.64
C GLU A 978 -75.51 67.03 79.32
N SER A 979 -76.61 67.53 79.88
CA SER A 979 -76.56 68.62 80.86
C SER A 979 -77.78 68.63 81.78
N ALA A 980 -77.56 68.99 83.04
CA ALA A 980 -78.45 68.73 84.16
C ALA A 980 -78.72 69.93 85.07
N THR A 981 -79.88 69.90 85.73
CA THR A 981 -80.28 70.88 86.75
C THR A 981 -80.34 70.26 88.13
N LEU A 982 -79.51 70.73 89.06
CA LEU A 982 -79.58 70.41 90.48
C LEU A 982 -80.65 71.27 91.18
N VAL A 983 -81.79 70.67 91.52
CA VAL A 983 -82.86 71.32 92.28
C VAL A 983 -82.71 71.04 93.77
N VAL A 984 -82.63 72.09 94.59
CA VAL A 984 -82.42 71.98 96.03
C VAL A 984 -83.74 72.17 96.77
N LEU A 985 -84.14 71.19 97.59
CA LEU A 985 -85.41 71.22 98.32
C LEU A 985 -85.23 71.79 99.74
N ASP A 986 -86.31 72.33 100.33
CA ASP A 986 -86.33 72.84 101.72
C ASP A 986 -85.92 71.74 102.74
N ASP A 987 -85.23 72.11 103.82
CA ASP A 987 -84.86 71.23 104.97
C ASP A 987 -85.47 71.73 106.29
N SER A 988 -86.50 72.58 106.22
CA SER A 988 -87.23 73.17 107.38
C SER A 988 -86.38 74.05 108.32
N THR A 989 -85.14 74.35 107.94
CA THR A 989 -84.25 75.29 108.63
C THR A 989 -83.48 76.13 107.61
N PRO A 990 -83.31 77.46 107.81
CA PRO A 990 -82.45 78.28 106.94
C PRO A 990 -81.02 77.72 106.95
N GLY A 991 -80.52 77.33 105.78
CA GLY A 991 -79.40 76.40 105.66
C GLY A 991 -78.53 76.64 104.44
N ALA A 992 -77.25 76.27 104.57
CA ALA A 992 -76.27 76.39 103.49
C ALA A 992 -76.46 75.26 102.47
N VAL A 993 -76.46 75.62 101.19
CA VAL A 993 -76.58 74.67 100.07
C VAL A 993 -75.23 73.98 99.85
N ASN A 994 -75.22 72.65 99.87
CA ASN A 994 -74.01 71.85 99.68
C ASN A 994 -73.95 71.25 98.27
N VAL A 995 -73.26 71.93 97.34
CA VAL A 995 -72.95 71.39 96.01
C VAL A 995 -71.83 70.35 96.02
N SER A 996 -71.01 70.27 97.09
CA SER A 996 -70.00 69.22 97.25
C SER A 996 -70.60 67.95 97.88
N ILE A 997 -71.84 67.60 97.52
CA ILE A 997 -72.50 66.39 98.00
C ILE A 997 -72.01 65.18 97.20
N ALA A 998 -71.63 64.11 97.91
CA ALA A 998 -71.17 62.89 97.25
C ALA A 998 -72.27 62.34 96.32
N GLY A 999 -71.89 62.01 95.08
CA GLY A 999 -72.81 61.55 94.05
C GLY A 999 -73.27 62.62 93.06
N LEU A 1000 -72.86 63.89 93.22
CA LEU A 1000 -73.10 64.90 92.19
C LEU A 1000 -72.07 64.83 91.05
N ASP A 1001 -70.83 64.40 91.33
CA ASP A 1001 -69.70 64.19 90.39
C ASP A 1001 -69.95 63.20 89.21
N GLY A 1002 -71.19 62.79 88.98
CA GLY A 1002 -71.60 61.83 87.93
C GLY A 1002 -72.74 62.35 87.04
N PHE A 1003 -72.90 63.68 86.97
CA PHE A 1003 -73.82 64.40 86.10
C PHE A 1003 -73.13 65.69 85.65
N ASP A 1004 -73.24 66.08 84.37
CA ASP A 1004 -72.89 67.45 83.94
C ASP A 1004 -73.97 68.43 84.43
N VAL A 1005 -73.77 69.10 85.55
CA VAL A 1005 -74.71 70.05 86.14
C VAL A 1005 -74.51 71.44 85.51
N GLY A 1006 -75.18 71.71 84.39
CA GLY A 1006 -75.26 73.04 83.77
C GLY A 1006 -76.13 74.06 84.53
N ALA A 1007 -76.97 73.63 85.49
CA ALA A 1007 -77.80 74.55 86.28
C ALA A 1007 -78.03 74.12 87.74
N ILE A 1008 -78.27 75.10 88.63
CA ILE A 1008 -78.70 74.92 90.02
C ILE A 1008 -79.98 75.73 90.24
N ASP A 1009 -81.02 75.08 90.76
CA ASP A 1009 -82.31 75.68 91.08
C ASP A 1009 -82.57 75.70 92.60
N LEU A 1010 -82.68 76.91 93.13
CA LEU A 1010 -82.91 77.19 94.55
C LEU A 1010 -84.37 77.59 94.86
N SER A 1011 -85.27 77.60 93.87
CA SER A 1011 -86.63 78.15 94.01
C SER A 1011 -87.57 77.42 94.98
N ILE A 1012 -87.14 76.26 95.49
CA ILE A 1012 -87.88 75.43 96.46
C ILE A 1012 -87.35 75.61 97.89
N VAL A 1013 -86.06 75.95 98.06
CA VAL A 1013 -85.44 76.11 99.39
C VAL A 1013 -85.61 77.55 99.90
N GLN A 1014 -86.02 77.71 101.17
CA GLN A 1014 -86.26 79.04 101.74
C GLN A 1014 -85.04 79.63 102.44
N GLU A 1015 -84.70 80.88 102.10
CA GLU A 1015 -83.58 81.65 102.69
C GLU A 1015 -82.22 80.93 102.50
N SER A 1016 -81.96 80.45 101.28
CA SER A 1016 -80.78 79.62 101.00
C SER A 1016 -79.47 80.42 100.96
N GLU A 1017 -78.37 79.79 101.38
CA GLU A 1017 -77.02 80.34 101.26
C GLU A 1017 -76.10 79.37 100.49
N LEU A 1018 -75.92 79.60 99.19
CA LEU A 1018 -75.03 78.82 98.32
C LEU A 1018 -73.63 79.46 98.30
N THR A 1019 -72.59 78.63 98.27
CA THR A 1019 -71.20 79.08 98.06
C THR A 1019 -70.58 78.29 96.91
N LEU A 1020 -69.99 78.98 95.93
CA LEU A 1020 -69.35 78.38 94.76
C LEU A 1020 -67.93 78.92 94.55
N THR A 1021 -67.04 78.06 94.05
CA THR A 1021 -65.72 78.42 93.52
C THR A 1021 -65.58 78.00 92.06
N GLU A 1022 -64.55 78.50 91.37
CA GLU A 1022 -64.21 78.08 90.00
C GLU A 1022 -64.05 76.56 89.87
N ALA A 1023 -63.44 75.91 90.85
CA ALA A 1023 -63.26 74.46 90.85
C ALA A 1023 -64.58 73.69 91.03
N ASP A 1024 -65.54 74.27 91.78
CA ASP A 1024 -66.88 73.70 91.89
C ASP A 1024 -67.67 73.90 90.59
N LEU A 1025 -67.50 75.04 89.90
CA LEU A 1025 -68.14 75.28 88.61
C LEU A 1025 -67.64 74.31 87.54
N LEU A 1026 -66.32 74.26 87.31
CA LEU A 1026 -65.74 73.44 86.23
C LEU A 1026 -66.02 71.94 86.47
N GLY A 1027 -65.88 71.45 87.70
CA GLY A 1027 -66.19 70.06 88.05
C GLY A 1027 -67.68 69.76 88.26
N LEU A 1028 -68.56 70.72 88.00
CA LEU A 1028 -70.00 70.51 87.86
C LEU A 1028 -70.39 70.51 86.39
N SER A 1029 -69.87 71.42 85.57
CA SER A 1029 -70.16 71.51 84.14
C SER A 1029 -68.91 71.26 83.27
N ASP A 1030 -68.41 70.02 83.28
CA ASP A 1030 -67.22 69.60 82.53
C ASP A 1030 -67.41 69.77 81.00
N ASP A 1031 -68.62 69.59 80.46
CA ASP A 1031 -68.88 69.63 79.01
C ASP A 1031 -69.04 71.07 78.47
N THR A 1032 -69.58 71.99 79.28
CA THR A 1032 -69.90 73.37 78.85
C THR A 1032 -69.06 74.46 79.53
N ASN A 1033 -68.45 74.17 80.68
CA ASN A 1033 -67.81 75.14 81.59
C ASN A 1033 -68.71 76.34 81.95
N ALA A 1034 -70.03 76.13 81.93
CA ALA A 1034 -71.05 77.14 82.23
C ALA A 1034 -72.04 76.64 83.29
N LEU A 1035 -72.46 77.51 84.20
CA LEU A 1035 -73.38 77.16 85.29
C LEU A 1035 -74.43 78.25 85.47
N ILE A 1036 -75.70 77.89 85.41
CA ILE A 1036 -76.84 78.77 85.68
C ILE A 1036 -77.25 78.64 87.15
N VAL A 1037 -77.54 79.74 87.84
CA VAL A 1037 -78.09 79.73 89.22
C VAL A 1037 -79.43 80.45 89.24
N HIS A 1038 -80.48 79.68 89.48
CA HIS A 1038 -81.87 80.12 89.60
C HIS A 1038 -82.29 80.20 91.07
N GLY A 1039 -83.10 81.19 91.45
CA GLY A 1039 -83.55 81.37 92.84
C GLY A 1039 -84.63 82.44 93.01
N GLU A 1040 -84.84 82.87 94.25
CA GLU A 1040 -85.79 83.92 94.64
C GLU A 1040 -85.13 85.05 95.46
N GLY A 1041 -85.89 86.10 95.75
CA GLY A 1041 -85.42 87.36 96.35
C GLY A 1041 -84.94 87.31 97.80
N ASN A 1042 -84.90 86.13 98.42
CA ASN A 1042 -84.41 85.84 99.76
C ASN A 1042 -83.16 84.95 99.77
N ASP A 1043 -82.67 84.52 98.60
CA ASP A 1043 -81.48 83.67 98.48
C ASP A 1043 -80.19 84.49 98.39
N VAL A 1044 -79.10 83.87 98.86
CA VAL A 1044 -77.77 84.46 98.91
C VAL A 1044 -76.76 83.54 98.23
N LEU A 1045 -76.00 84.08 97.27
CA LEU A 1045 -74.91 83.38 96.61
C LEU A 1045 -73.57 84.04 96.96
N ASN A 1046 -72.69 83.28 97.61
CA ASN A 1046 -71.33 83.69 97.94
C ASN A 1046 -70.35 83.15 96.87
N VAL A 1047 -69.83 84.03 96.01
CA VAL A 1047 -68.98 83.66 94.87
C VAL A 1047 -67.66 84.44 94.88
N ALA A 1048 -66.68 83.88 95.59
CA ALA A 1048 -65.38 84.50 95.78
C ALA A 1048 -64.59 84.55 94.47
N GLY A 1049 -64.47 85.75 93.89
CA GLY A 1049 -63.71 86.00 92.66
C GLY A 1049 -64.53 86.16 91.39
N ALA A 1050 -65.85 85.99 91.44
CA ALA A 1050 -66.72 86.25 90.30
C ALA A 1050 -66.65 87.72 89.84
N GLN A 1051 -66.58 87.94 88.53
CA GLN A 1051 -66.56 89.27 87.92
C GLN A 1051 -67.79 89.46 87.02
N ALA A 1052 -68.64 90.43 87.35
CA ALA A 1052 -69.77 90.81 86.52
C ALA A 1052 -69.29 91.28 85.14
N THR A 1053 -69.72 90.60 84.08
CA THR A 1053 -69.41 90.98 82.70
C THR A 1053 -70.17 92.25 82.28
N GLY A 1054 -71.31 92.51 82.94
CA GLY A 1054 -72.28 93.53 82.54
C GLY A 1054 -73.20 93.11 81.39
N ALA A 1055 -73.07 91.86 80.91
CA ALA A 1055 -74.07 91.23 80.05
C ALA A 1055 -75.22 90.66 80.89
N THR A 1056 -76.39 90.54 80.26
CA THR A 1056 -77.59 89.95 80.84
C THR A 1056 -78.21 88.97 79.85
N GLU A 1057 -78.66 87.83 80.34
CA GLU A 1057 -79.32 86.81 79.53
C GLU A 1057 -80.78 86.64 79.96
N THR A 1058 -81.63 86.21 79.02
CA THR A 1058 -83.05 85.96 79.28
C THR A 1058 -83.33 84.48 79.06
N ILE A 1059 -83.53 83.75 80.16
CA ILE A 1059 -83.73 82.28 80.17
C ILE A 1059 -85.04 82.00 80.92
N GLY A 1060 -85.92 81.14 80.41
CA GLY A 1060 -87.25 80.88 80.98
C GLY A 1060 -88.10 82.14 81.26
N GLY A 1061 -87.90 83.20 80.47
CA GLY A 1061 -88.58 84.50 80.65
C GLY A 1061 -88.11 85.36 81.84
N ARG A 1062 -87.11 84.90 82.61
CA ARG A 1062 -86.42 85.69 83.66
C ARG A 1062 -85.13 86.29 83.13
N VAL A 1063 -84.57 87.28 83.84
CA VAL A 1063 -83.32 87.96 83.47
C VAL A 1063 -82.22 87.61 84.46
N TYR A 1064 -81.07 87.20 83.93
CA TYR A 1064 -79.89 86.78 84.66
C TYR A 1064 -78.74 87.76 84.38
N ASP A 1065 -77.89 88.01 85.37
CA ASP A 1065 -76.62 88.71 85.20
C ASP A 1065 -75.52 87.67 84.93
N VAL A 1066 -74.68 87.92 83.92
CA VAL A 1066 -73.59 87.00 83.53
C VAL A 1066 -72.27 87.41 84.18
N TYR A 1067 -71.57 86.44 84.76
CA TYR A 1067 -70.30 86.58 85.46
C TYR A 1067 -69.26 85.65 84.84
N THR A 1068 -67.99 86.07 84.85
CA THR A 1068 -66.88 85.13 84.71
C THR A 1068 -66.39 84.72 86.08
N LEU A 1069 -66.09 83.44 86.26
CA LEU A 1069 -65.55 82.88 87.50
C LEU A 1069 -64.30 82.08 87.14
N GLY A 1070 -63.14 82.74 87.27
CA GLY A 1070 -61.86 82.13 86.91
C GLY A 1070 -61.34 82.53 85.53
N ASP A 1071 -60.54 81.63 84.92
CA ASP A 1071 -60.00 81.79 83.57
C ASP A 1071 -61.01 81.34 82.50
N ASP A 1072 -61.71 80.22 82.70
CA ASP A 1072 -62.58 79.58 81.70
C ASP A 1072 -64.07 79.44 82.11
N GLY A 1073 -64.42 79.60 83.40
CA GLY A 1073 -65.79 79.38 83.91
C GLY A 1073 -66.78 80.53 83.70
N SER A 1074 -68.00 80.21 83.23
CA SER A 1074 -69.12 81.16 83.04
C SER A 1074 -70.25 80.91 84.04
N LEU A 1075 -70.67 81.93 84.80
CA LEU A 1075 -71.70 81.81 85.84
C LEU A 1075 -72.85 82.78 85.59
N ILE A 1076 -74.08 82.28 85.47
CA ILE A 1076 -75.26 83.03 85.00
C ILE A 1076 -76.30 83.05 86.13
N ILE A 1077 -76.51 84.19 86.81
CA ILE A 1077 -77.25 84.26 88.09
C ILE A 1077 -78.56 85.06 87.94
N ASP A 1078 -79.70 84.53 88.41
CA ASP A 1078 -80.99 85.23 88.42
C ASP A 1078 -80.88 86.56 89.20
N GLN A 1079 -81.32 87.67 88.59
CA GLN A 1079 -81.22 89.03 89.17
C GLN A 1079 -81.95 89.22 90.52
N THR A 1080 -82.75 88.26 90.95
CA THR A 1080 -83.39 88.27 92.28
C THR A 1080 -82.46 87.78 93.39
N VAL A 1081 -81.48 86.93 93.10
CA VAL A 1081 -80.54 86.36 94.08
C VAL A 1081 -79.55 87.42 94.56
N THR A 1082 -79.28 87.46 95.87
CA THR A 1082 -78.32 88.40 96.44
C THR A 1082 -76.89 87.86 96.32
N VAL A 1083 -76.11 88.42 95.40
CA VAL A 1083 -74.71 88.01 95.16
C VAL A 1083 -73.75 88.74 96.12
N ASN A 1084 -72.96 87.97 96.87
CA ASN A 1084 -71.82 88.41 97.67
C ASN A 1084 -70.50 88.02 96.99
N TYR A 1085 -69.51 88.92 97.02
CA TYR A 1085 -68.20 88.80 96.37
C TYR A 1085 -67.05 88.77 97.39
#